data_AF-A0A4Q1AC04-F1
#
_entry.id   AF-A0A4Q1AC04-F1
#
_cell.length_a   1.000
_cell.length_b   1.000
_cell.length_c   1.000
_cell.angle_alpha   90.00
_cell.angle_beta   90.00
_cell.angle_gamma   90.00
#
_symmetry.space_group_name_H-M   'P 1'
#
loop_
_entity.id
_entity.type
_entity.pdbx_description
1 polymer ?
#
loop_
_entity_poly.entity_id
_entity_poly.type
_entity_poly.pdbx_seq_one_letter_code
_entity_poly.pdbx_strand_id
1 'polypeptide(L)'
;MRFLFAVFILFSILYGDTSDLTKEEKTWIENNKIRIGLSELYPLTHINKDHQMDGFVSDLLKLIIKKYDLKTTVVSVKQASIPLAIKENKIDIAPLVAGNSVENNLGVYSSEILQIKRVLFVKKEQNKIKTLDDLKNKKVAIVNQLGAIPDIKKNQLEIKVERTNNMKESVQKLLAGDVDALIASPIIIQEYLEDNLIVDLKAIPSISFEPSKMFIFTNKKNPLLQSIIEKGLNSISIKEEKELFDKWFLKDLATLPIIFTKKEIDYLDKKSHINLCVDPDWMPYEKIENHKHIGIVADYMKDFEKKIGVPLKLVETKDWTQSLEYMKEKKCDVLSFVMNIKSRQGYMNFTKAYVNTPLVLVTKRNVSFINDLQSLKDKKIGIQKNFAYNEIIRRKYPNLQIVDVNHLREGLKKVERGEIFGQVTTHLNVAYAFQEEFYGSLQIAGKFDEQWHLSVGVRKDDPILLNIFEKVVDSISDETKQSIINKWVSIKYEKSIDYKLFWSIITFLFFILLLILYTYILQRRYIRKLTKVKEEIELLNSTLEEKVQQRTQELELSNKELKLKTSELEYLNNTLDIRIKKEIDSRKKQEQLLIQQSKLAEMGEMISMIAHQWKQPLSALGTIIQNIHLRHSLKKLDDEYIDKQRILSNALTEKMSKTIDDFRNFFKPNKEKQYFSIKDAIDKTIFLIDDSFKSNSIKIECQIANDIIIYGFESELSQVLLNILTNSKDAFIENKINEPKIVIKTKKIETHMKILVSDNAGGISNSIINKVFEPYFTTKDSYNGTGLGLYMSKIIIEQNMQGQLTVKNNNQGVEFSIYIPIK
;
A
#
# COMPACT_ATOMS: atom_id res chain seq x y z
N MET A 1 31.44 -10.29 36.72
CA MET A 1 30.53 -11.09 35.87
C MET A 1 31.12 -11.28 34.45
N ARG A 2 32.37 -11.77 34.37
CA ARG A 2 33.12 -12.02 33.11
C ARG A 2 33.73 -13.43 33.08
N PHE A 3 33.27 -14.31 33.97
CA PHE A 3 33.74 -15.70 34.10
C PHE A 3 32.67 -16.74 33.70
N LEU A 4 31.49 -16.29 33.27
CA LEU A 4 30.38 -17.15 32.81
C LEU A 4 30.20 -17.18 31.28
N PHE A 5 31.00 -16.41 30.53
CA PHE A 5 30.95 -16.39 29.06
C PHE A 5 31.94 -17.37 28.40
N ALA A 6 32.87 -17.95 29.17
CA ALA A 6 33.91 -18.84 28.66
C ALA A 6 33.54 -20.34 28.69
N VAL A 7 32.45 -20.71 29.37
CA VAL A 7 32.03 -22.13 29.51
C VAL A 7 30.99 -22.53 28.45
N PHE A 8 30.36 -21.58 27.76
CA PHE A 8 29.42 -21.87 26.66
C PHE A 8 30.08 -22.03 25.29
N ILE A 9 31.39 -21.77 25.18
CA ILE A 9 32.16 -21.91 23.93
C ILE A 9 32.97 -23.23 23.89
N LEU A 10 33.02 -23.99 25.00
CA LEU A 10 33.75 -25.26 25.03
C LEU A 10 32.88 -26.52 24.87
N PHE A 11 31.55 -26.39 24.78
CA PHE A 11 30.65 -27.54 24.48
C PHE A 11 30.11 -27.55 23.04
N SER A 12 30.40 -26.53 22.24
CA SER A 12 30.03 -26.43 20.83
C SER A 12 31.11 -26.90 19.85
N ILE A 13 32.23 -27.46 20.36
CA ILE A 13 33.37 -27.92 19.54
C ILE A 13 33.45 -29.47 19.46
N LEU A 14 32.53 -30.21 20.11
CA LEU A 14 32.57 -31.68 20.09
C LEU A 14 31.31 -32.40 19.55
N TYR A 15 30.31 -31.67 19.09
CA TYR A 15 29.27 -32.20 18.20
C TYR A 15 28.90 -31.11 17.19
N GLY A 16 29.78 -30.91 16.20
CA GLY A 16 29.39 -30.20 14.99
C GLY A 16 28.31 -31.00 14.29
N ASP A 17 27.14 -30.39 14.11
CA ASP A 17 26.04 -30.95 13.31
C ASP A 17 26.60 -31.27 11.92
N THR A 18 26.72 -32.56 11.59
CA THR A 18 27.43 -33.04 10.39
C THR A 18 26.68 -32.75 9.08
N SER A 19 25.51 -32.11 9.16
CA SER A 19 24.61 -31.84 8.03
C SER A 19 24.82 -30.49 7.33
N ASP A 20 25.61 -29.58 7.90
CA ASP A 20 25.79 -28.24 7.34
C ASP A 20 26.89 -28.18 6.25
N LEU A 21 26.57 -27.49 5.15
CA LEU A 21 27.49 -27.26 4.04
C LEU A 21 28.61 -26.28 4.43
N THR A 22 29.85 -26.60 4.05
CA THR A 22 31.00 -25.71 4.22
C THR A 22 30.89 -24.49 3.28
N LYS A 23 31.64 -23.42 3.57
CA LYS A 23 31.69 -22.25 2.66
C LYS A 23 32.17 -22.63 1.26
N GLU A 24 33.12 -23.57 1.17
CA GLU A 24 33.65 -24.07 -0.10
C GLU A 24 32.58 -24.82 -0.90
N GLU A 25 31.79 -25.68 -0.23
CA GLU A 25 30.68 -26.40 -0.84
C GLU A 25 29.59 -25.45 -1.34
N LYS A 26 29.23 -24.43 -0.56
CA LYS A 26 28.23 -23.41 -0.98
C LYS A 26 28.69 -22.64 -2.22
N THR A 27 29.93 -22.15 -2.22
CA THR A 27 30.50 -21.47 -3.40
C THR A 27 30.61 -22.40 -4.60
N TRP A 28 30.89 -23.69 -4.39
CA TRP A 28 30.93 -24.68 -5.46
C TRP A 28 29.54 -24.89 -6.09
N ILE A 29 28.49 -24.99 -5.27
CA ILE A 29 27.09 -25.15 -5.74
C ILE A 29 26.66 -23.96 -6.62
N GLU A 30 26.97 -22.73 -6.21
CA GLU A 30 26.58 -21.53 -6.96
C GLU A 30 27.16 -21.51 -8.39
N ASN A 31 28.39 -22.03 -8.54
CA ASN A 31 29.20 -21.94 -9.75
C ASN A 31 29.15 -23.18 -10.67
N ASN A 32 28.61 -24.30 -10.20
CA ASN A 32 28.64 -25.56 -10.94
C ASN A 32 27.25 -26.07 -11.32
N LYS A 33 27.19 -26.80 -12.43
CA LYS A 33 25.99 -27.51 -12.89
C LYS A 33 26.28 -29.01 -12.95
N ILE A 34 25.41 -29.81 -12.34
CA ILE A 34 25.58 -31.24 -12.16
C ILE A 34 24.82 -32.00 -13.25
N ARG A 35 25.47 -32.96 -13.90
CA ARG A 35 24.84 -33.86 -14.88
C ARG A 35 24.50 -35.19 -14.24
N ILE A 36 23.21 -35.49 -14.17
CA ILE A 36 22.68 -36.71 -13.57
C ILE A 36 22.44 -37.73 -14.68
N GLY A 37 23.21 -38.82 -14.68
CA GLY A 37 23.01 -39.96 -15.56
C GLY A 37 21.92 -40.87 -15.03
N LEU A 38 20.71 -40.76 -15.59
CA LEU A 38 19.57 -41.56 -15.19
C LEU A 38 19.42 -42.78 -16.10
N SER A 39 19.21 -43.94 -15.50
CA SER A 39 18.93 -45.18 -16.21
C SER A 39 17.49 -45.64 -16.00
N GLU A 40 17.01 -46.41 -16.97
CA GLU A 40 15.66 -46.95 -17.03
C GLU A 40 15.51 -48.19 -16.15
N LEU A 41 15.02 -47.99 -14.92
CA LEU A 41 14.78 -49.04 -13.92
C LEU A 41 13.55 -48.71 -13.06
N TYR A 42 12.40 -48.58 -13.70
CA TYR A 42 11.12 -48.32 -13.04
C TYR A 42 10.75 -49.47 -12.05
N PRO A 43 10.21 -49.17 -10.84
CA PRO A 43 9.84 -47.86 -10.27
C PRO A 43 10.95 -47.11 -9.52
N LEU A 44 12.22 -47.53 -9.62
CA LEU A 44 13.34 -46.92 -8.88
C LEU A 44 13.86 -45.65 -9.55
N THR A 45 14.09 -45.70 -10.86
CA THR A 45 14.52 -44.57 -11.70
C THR A 45 13.91 -44.69 -13.09
N HIS A 46 13.36 -43.60 -13.62
CA HIS A 46 12.83 -43.51 -14.98
C HIS A 46 12.79 -42.04 -15.42
N ILE A 47 12.80 -41.77 -16.72
CA ILE A 47 12.48 -40.44 -17.25
C ILE A 47 11.03 -40.45 -17.73
N ASN A 48 10.16 -39.73 -17.02
CA ASN A 48 8.73 -39.70 -17.36
C ASN A 48 8.46 -38.97 -18.69
N LYS A 49 7.20 -38.97 -19.12
CA LYS A 49 6.76 -38.37 -20.40
C LYS A 49 7.10 -36.87 -20.53
N ASP A 50 7.21 -36.17 -19.41
CA ASP A 50 7.55 -34.75 -19.34
C ASP A 50 9.07 -34.50 -19.31
N HIS A 51 9.88 -35.53 -19.61
CA HIS A 51 11.34 -35.50 -19.59
C HIS A 51 11.93 -35.16 -18.21
N GLN A 52 11.19 -35.45 -17.14
CA GLN A 52 11.64 -35.26 -15.76
C GLN A 52 12.07 -36.60 -15.14
N MET A 53 13.04 -36.52 -14.24
CA MET A 53 13.45 -37.68 -13.43
C MET A 53 12.29 -38.10 -12.51
N ASP A 54 11.99 -39.39 -12.49
CA ASP A 54 10.89 -39.97 -11.71
C ASP A 54 11.31 -41.34 -11.14
N GLY A 55 10.57 -41.81 -10.13
CA GLY A 55 10.91 -43.02 -9.36
C GLY A 55 11.45 -42.75 -7.96
N PHE A 56 11.50 -43.80 -7.13
CA PHE A 56 11.89 -43.72 -5.71
C PHE A 56 13.24 -43.02 -5.49
N VAL A 57 14.27 -43.46 -6.20
CA VAL A 57 15.64 -42.93 -6.03
C VAL A 57 15.76 -41.55 -6.68
N SER A 58 15.00 -41.29 -7.75
CA SER A 58 14.89 -39.96 -8.33
C SER A 58 14.28 -38.97 -7.33
N ASP A 59 13.21 -39.33 -6.65
CA ASP A 59 12.57 -38.46 -5.65
C ASP A 59 13.44 -38.24 -4.41
N LEU A 60 14.17 -39.26 -3.96
CA LEU A 60 15.20 -39.13 -2.93
C LEU A 60 16.23 -38.07 -3.32
N LEU A 61 16.74 -38.14 -4.56
CA LEU A 61 17.70 -37.17 -5.08
C LEU A 61 17.08 -35.77 -5.26
N LYS A 62 15.80 -35.66 -5.64
CA LYS A 62 15.08 -34.37 -5.72
C LYS A 62 15.01 -33.66 -4.37
N LEU A 63 14.86 -34.40 -3.26
CA LEU A 63 14.90 -33.80 -1.92
C LEU A 63 16.25 -33.11 -1.67
N ILE A 64 17.35 -33.79 -2.01
CA ILE A 64 18.71 -33.25 -1.86
C ILE A 64 18.91 -32.03 -2.79
N ILE A 65 18.50 -32.16 -4.05
CA ILE A 65 18.58 -31.07 -5.04
C ILE A 65 17.84 -29.83 -4.55
N LYS A 66 16.61 -30.00 -4.06
CA LYS A 66 15.79 -28.90 -3.56
C LYS A 66 16.36 -28.30 -2.27
N LYS A 67 16.87 -29.12 -1.36
CA LYS A 67 17.41 -28.68 -0.07
C LYS A 67 18.63 -27.79 -0.22
N TYR A 68 19.49 -28.09 -1.18
CA TYR A 68 20.74 -27.36 -1.41
C TYR A 68 20.75 -26.51 -2.68
N ASP A 69 19.59 -26.33 -3.34
CA ASP A 69 19.42 -25.56 -4.57
C ASP A 69 20.43 -25.95 -5.69
N LEU A 70 20.62 -27.25 -5.89
CA LEU A 70 21.58 -27.78 -6.85
C LEU A 70 21.11 -27.53 -8.29
N LYS A 71 21.95 -26.91 -9.11
CA LYS A 71 21.68 -26.74 -10.55
C LYS A 71 21.96 -28.05 -11.28
N THR A 72 20.93 -28.72 -11.80
CA THR A 72 21.07 -30.05 -12.42
C THR A 72 20.64 -30.13 -13.89
N THR A 73 21.15 -31.12 -14.61
CA THR A 73 20.69 -31.55 -15.94
C THR A 73 20.61 -33.06 -15.99
N VAL A 74 19.51 -33.62 -16.50
CA VAL A 74 19.32 -35.07 -16.60
C VAL A 74 19.82 -35.55 -17.97
N VAL A 75 20.58 -36.64 -17.97
CA VAL A 75 21.11 -37.31 -19.16
C VAL A 75 20.65 -38.77 -19.11
N SER A 76 19.89 -39.21 -20.10
CA SER A 76 19.50 -40.62 -20.22
C SER A 76 20.73 -41.47 -20.58
N VAL A 77 21.01 -42.48 -19.76
CA VAL A 77 22.13 -43.41 -19.97
C VAL A 77 21.66 -44.85 -19.76
N LYS A 78 22.12 -45.75 -20.64
CA LYS A 78 21.93 -47.19 -20.40
C LYS A 78 22.77 -47.62 -19.20
N GLN A 79 22.24 -48.49 -18.34
CA GLN A 79 22.94 -48.96 -17.13
C GLN A 79 24.36 -49.49 -17.43
N ALA A 80 24.50 -50.25 -18.52
CA ALA A 80 25.79 -50.80 -18.96
C ALA A 80 26.81 -49.74 -19.45
N SER A 81 26.34 -48.54 -19.78
CA SER A 81 27.16 -47.43 -20.29
C SER A 81 27.55 -46.42 -19.22
N ILE A 82 27.05 -46.57 -17.98
CA ILE A 82 27.35 -45.66 -16.86
C ILE A 82 28.87 -45.50 -16.62
N PRO A 83 29.70 -46.58 -16.56
CA PRO A 83 31.15 -46.43 -16.36
C PRO A 83 31.81 -45.58 -17.46
N LEU A 84 31.42 -45.80 -18.71
CA LEU A 84 31.95 -45.04 -19.85
C LEU A 84 31.51 -43.58 -19.80
N ALA A 85 30.24 -43.31 -19.48
CA ALA A 85 29.70 -41.96 -19.37
C ALA A 85 30.37 -41.14 -18.24
N ILE A 86 30.74 -41.77 -17.13
CA ILE A 86 31.52 -41.12 -16.06
C ILE A 86 32.95 -40.86 -16.53
N LYS A 87 33.59 -41.85 -17.15
CA LYS A 87 34.97 -41.73 -17.66
C LYS A 87 35.11 -40.61 -18.70
N GLU A 88 34.16 -40.52 -19.64
CA GLU A 88 34.08 -39.47 -20.65
C GLU A 88 33.57 -38.13 -20.10
N ASN A 89 33.29 -38.06 -18.80
CA ASN A 89 32.78 -36.88 -18.13
C ASN A 89 31.49 -36.35 -18.80
N LYS A 90 30.60 -37.26 -19.23
CA LYS A 90 29.25 -36.94 -19.73
C LYS A 90 28.24 -36.80 -18.59
N ILE A 91 28.48 -37.50 -17.48
CA ILE A 91 27.67 -37.45 -16.26
C ILE A 91 28.58 -37.27 -15.04
N ASP A 92 28.07 -36.57 -14.03
CA ASP A 92 28.74 -36.30 -12.76
C ASP A 92 28.21 -37.19 -11.63
N ILE A 93 26.94 -37.60 -11.72
CA ILE A 93 26.26 -38.49 -10.77
C ILE A 93 25.54 -39.61 -11.51
N ALA A 94 25.65 -40.83 -11.02
CA ALA A 94 24.75 -41.94 -11.32
C ALA A 94 23.91 -42.24 -10.06
N PRO A 95 22.61 -41.93 -10.02
CA PRO A 95 21.78 -42.06 -8.81
C PRO A 95 21.61 -43.49 -8.31
N LEU A 96 21.77 -44.47 -9.19
CA LEU A 96 21.48 -45.86 -8.86
C LEU A 96 22.48 -46.82 -9.52
N VAL A 97 23.46 -47.25 -8.75
CA VAL A 97 24.43 -48.27 -9.16
C VAL A 97 24.56 -49.36 -8.10
N ALA A 98 24.83 -50.59 -8.54
CA ALA A 98 25.14 -51.68 -7.62
C ALA A 98 26.59 -51.52 -7.10
N GLY A 99 26.83 -51.93 -5.85
CA GLY A 99 28.19 -51.92 -5.29
C GLY A 99 29.18 -52.68 -6.17
N ASN A 100 30.38 -52.11 -6.36
CA ASN A 100 31.46 -52.65 -7.19
C ASN A 100 31.15 -52.79 -8.70
N SER A 101 30.04 -52.22 -9.19
CA SER A 101 29.70 -52.25 -10.63
C SER A 101 30.45 -51.22 -11.48
N VAL A 102 30.95 -50.16 -10.84
CA VAL A 102 31.82 -49.13 -11.40
C VAL A 102 33.18 -49.19 -10.69
N GLU A 103 34.27 -49.12 -11.44
CA GLU A 103 35.62 -49.15 -10.87
C GLU A 103 35.86 -47.96 -9.92
N ASN A 104 36.42 -48.23 -8.74
CA ASN A 104 36.71 -47.22 -7.71
C ASN A 104 37.70 -46.13 -8.17
N ASN A 105 38.40 -46.33 -9.29
CA ASN A 105 39.27 -45.31 -9.89
C ASN A 105 38.48 -44.17 -10.58
N LEU A 106 37.22 -44.40 -10.99
CA LEU A 106 36.37 -43.45 -11.71
C LEU A 106 35.57 -42.53 -10.76
N GLY A 107 35.40 -42.90 -9.49
CA GLY A 107 34.49 -42.21 -8.60
C GLY A 107 34.34 -42.82 -7.22
N VAL A 108 33.36 -42.34 -6.48
CA VAL A 108 33.10 -42.72 -5.09
C VAL A 108 31.63 -43.09 -4.93
N TYR A 109 31.38 -44.18 -4.18
CA TYR A 109 30.04 -44.59 -3.77
C TYR A 109 29.61 -43.82 -2.52
N SER A 110 28.36 -43.40 -2.45
CA SER A 110 27.73 -42.87 -1.23
C SER A 110 27.58 -43.95 -0.15
N SER A 111 26.98 -43.58 0.98
CA SER A 111 26.28 -44.54 1.85
C SER A 111 25.21 -45.34 1.08
N GLU A 112 24.92 -46.54 1.59
CA GLU A 112 23.94 -47.47 1.02
C GLU A 112 22.54 -46.84 1.05
N ILE A 113 21.88 -46.77 -0.11
CA ILE A 113 20.55 -46.15 -0.23
C ILE A 113 19.40 -47.16 -0.22
N LEU A 114 19.66 -48.40 -0.66
CA LEU A 114 18.63 -49.43 -0.87
C LEU A 114 19.29 -50.81 -1.02
N GLN A 115 18.58 -51.84 -0.56
CA GLN A 115 18.88 -53.23 -0.90
C GLN A 115 17.80 -53.81 -1.80
N ILE A 116 18.20 -54.28 -2.98
CA ILE A 116 17.28 -54.93 -3.93
C ILE A 116 17.41 -56.45 -3.76
N LYS A 117 16.43 -57.05 -3.08
CA LYS A 117 16.31 -58.51 -2.97
C LYS A 117 15.83 -59.11 -4.28
N ARG A 118 16.34 -60.31 -4.62
CA ARG A 118 15.91 -61.06 -5.79
C ARG A 118 15.39 -62.42 -5.38
N VAL A 119 14.37 -62.87 -6.10
CA VAL A 119 13.77 -64.19 -5.92
C VAL A 119 13.53 -64.82 -7.29
N LEU A 120 13.23 -66.12 -7.25
CA LEU A 120 12.88 -66.86 -8.45
C LEU A 120 11.40 -66.65 -8.82
N PHE A 121 11.12 -66.46 -10.09
CA PHE A 121 9.78 -66.43 -10.68
C PHE A 121 9.60 -67.58 -11.65
N VAL A 122 8.45 -68.24 -11.59
CA VAL A 122 8.06 -69.35 -12.47
C VAL A 122 6.61 -69.17 -12.92
N LYS A 123 6.16 -69.93 -13.93
CA LYS A 123 4.72 -70.00 -14.25
C LYS A 123 3.92 -70.57 -13.07
N LYS A 124 2.70 -70.11 -12.84
CA LYS A 124 1.82 -70.59 -11.76
C LYS A 124 1.58 -72.09 -11.81
N GLU A 125 1.42 -72.63 -13.02
CA GLU A 125 1.23 -74.06 -13.30
C GLU A 125 2.49 -74.90 -13.03
N GLN A 126 3.66 -74.27 -12.97
CA GLN A 126 4.92 -74.96 -12.68
C GLN A 126 5.01 -75.27 -11.18
N ASN A 127 4.75 -76.53 -10.83
CA ASN A 127 4.79 -77.02 -9.44
C ASN A 127 6.05 -77.84 -9.11
N LYS A 128 6.93 -78.06 -10.09
CA LYS A 128 8.13 -78.91 -9.94
C LYS A 128 9.34 -78.19 -9.35
N ILE A 129 9.35 -76.85 -9.33
CA ILE A 129 10.45 -76.05 -8.80
C ILE A 129 10.01 -75.48 -7.45
N LYS A 130 10.62 -75.94 -6.36
CA LYS A 130 10.33 -75.51 -4.98
C LYS A 130 11.59 -75.18 -4.19
N THR A 131 12.70 -75.84 -4.51
CA THR A 131 14.00 -75.66 -3.87
C THR A 131 15.05 -75.22 -4.87
N LEU A 132 16.21 -74.77 -4.37
CA LEU A 132 17.33 -74.34 -5.21
C LEU A 132 17.90 -75.50 -6.05
N ASP A 133 17.86 -76.74 -5.55
CA ASP A 133 18.35 -77.94 -6.25
C ASP A 133 17.49 -78.29 -7.49
N ASP A 134 16.19 -77.94 -7.46
CA ASP A 134 15.28 -78.17 -8.59
C ASP A 134 15.64 -77.33 -9.83
N LEU A 135 16.53 -76.35 -9.69
CA LEU A 135 17.04 -75.54 -10.79
C LEU A 135 18.16 -76.23 -11.58
N LYS A 136 18.66 -77.39 -11.13
CA LYS A 136 19.76 -78.09 -11.81
C LYS A 136 19.40 -78.39 -13.28
N ASN A 137 20.28 -78.01 -14.20
CA ASN A 137 20.15 -78.07 -15.65
C ASN A 137 18.99 -77.26 -16.27
N LYS A 138 18.29 -76.45 -15.48
CA LYS A 138 17.20 -75.59 -15.94
C LYS A 138 17.73 -74.32 -16.58
N LYS A 139 16.96 -73.79 -17.52
CA LYS A 139 17.28 -72.55 -18.22
C LYS A 139 16.66 -71.37 -17.46
N VAL A 140 17.50 -70.46 -16.96
CA VAL A 140 17.08 -69.37 -16.07
C VAL A 140 17.39 -68.03 -16.71
N ALA A 141 16.36 -67.20 -16.92
CA ALA A 141 16.50 -65.85 -17.45
C ALA A 141 17.01 -64.87 -16.39
N ILE A 142 17.91 -63.99 -16.82
CA ILE A 142 18.46 -62.90 -16.01
C ILE A 142 18.60 -61.64 -16.86
N VAL A 143 18.09 -60.52 -16.34
CA VAL A 143 18.22 -59.22 -16.99
C VAL A 143 19.66 -58.71 -16.86
N ASN A 144 20.31 -58.45 -18.01
CA ASN A 144 21.74 -58.11 -18.10
C ASN A 144 22.11 -56.75 -17.47
N GLN A 145 21.12 -55.93 -17.09
CA GLN A 145 21.32 -54.55 -16.65
C GLN A 145 21.78 -54.41 -15.19
N LEU A 146 21.52 -55.38 -14.30
CA LEU A 146 21.68 -55.22 -12.85
C LEU A 146 23.04 -55.70 -12.26
N GLY A 147 24.11 -55.72 -13.05
CA GLY A 147 25.50 -55.90 -12.59
C GLY A 147 25.86 -57.21 -11.87
N ALA A 148 24.93 -58.15 -11.70
CA ALA A 148 25.05 -59.25 -10.74
C ALA A 148 25.16 -60.61 -11.42
N ILE A 149 26.24 -60.76 -12.18
CA ILE A 149 26.77 -62.05 -12.62
C ILE A 149 27.63 -62.74 -11.54
N PRO A 150 28.27 -62.04 -10.55
CA PRO A 150 29.16 -62.71 -9.61
C PRO A 150 28.47 -63.76 -8.72
N ASP A 151 27.25 -63.50 -8.25
CA ASP A 151 26.62 -64.30 -7.19
C ASP A 151 26.16 -65.69 -7.64
N ILE A 152 25.82 -65.83 -8.93
CA ILE A 152 25.40 -67.12 -9.51
C ILE A 152 26.60 -68.00 -9.84
N LYS A 153 27.78 -67.42 -10.08
CA LYS A 153 29.02 -68.19 -10.24
C LYS A 153 29.63 -68.60 -8.90
N LYS A 154 29.33 -67.89 -7.81
CA LYS A 154 29.93 -68.12 -6.48
C LYS A 154 29.29 -69.31 -5.75
N ASN A 155 28.01 -69.57 -6.00
CA ASN A 155 27.32 -70.79 -5.59
C ASN A 155 27.40 -71.79 -6.75
N GLN A 156 27.83 -73.03 -6.50
CA GLN A 156 27.97 -74.11 -7.48
C GLN A 156 26.60 -74.56 -8.06
N LEU A 157 25.90 -73.66 -8.75
CA LEU A 157 24.62 -73.90 -9.37
C LEU A 157 24.84 -74.31 -10.83
N GLU A 158 24.64 -75.59 -11.14
CA GLU A 158 24.59 -76.10 -12.53
C GLU A 158 23.30 -75.60 -13.23
N ILE A 159 23.16 -74.29 -13.45
CA ILE A 159 22.02 -73.68 -14.17
C ILE A 159 22.46 -73.14 -15.53
N LYS A 160 21.60 -73.25 -16.54
CA LYS A 160 21.83 -72.66 -17.87
C LYS A 160 21.32 -71.22 -17.87
N VAL A 161 22.22 -70.25 -17.71
CA VAL A 161 21.86 -68.83 -17.65
C VAL A 161 21.56 -68.28 -19.05
N GLU A 162 20.35 -67.78 -19.25
CA GLU A 162 19.93 -67.02 -20.42
C GLU A 162 19.94 -65.52 -20.07
N ARG A 163 20.69 -64.71 -20.82
CA ARG A 163 20.72 -63.26 -20.60
C ARG A 163 19.70 -62.56 -21.47
N THR A 164 18.92 -61.66 -20.89
CA THR A 164 17.97 -60.81 -21.62
C THR A 164 18.33 -59.35 -21.49
N ASN A 165 17.88 -58.54 -22.45
CA ASN A 165 18.18 -57.12 -22.53
C ASN A 165 17.36 -56.28 -21.54
N ASN A 166 16.14 -56.71 -21.22
CA ASN A 166 15.21 -56.02 -20.32
C ASN A 166 14.23 -57.01 -19.65
N MET A 167 13.41 -56.49 -18.72
CA MET A 167 12.42 -57.27 -17.98
C MET A 167 11.35 -57.87 -18.91
N LYS A 168 10.88 -57.11 -19.90
CA LYS A 168 9.88 -57.54 -20.89
C LYS A 168 10.33 -58.81 -21.61
N GLU A 169 11.55 -58.83 -22.15
CA GLU A 169 12.10 -60.01 -22.83
C GLU A 169 12.20 -61.21 -21.87
N SER A 170 12.62 -60.99 -20.63
CA SER A 170 12.70 -62.02 -19.59
C SER A 170 11.34 -62.66 -19.29
N VAL A 171 10.31 -61.83 -19.09
CA VAL A 171 8.94 -62.28 -18.81
C VAL A 171 8.34 -63.00 -20.02
N GLN A 172 8.52 -62.47 -21.23
CA GLN A 172 8.02 -63.08 -22.46
C GLN A 172 8.65 -64.46 -22.70
N LYS A 173 9.97 -64.61 -22.54
CA LYS A 173 10.65 -65.90 -22.64
C LYS A 173 10.14 -66.90 -21.59
N LEU A 174 9.88 -66.44 -20.37
CA LEU A 174 9.32 -67.31 -19.33
C LEU A 174 7.90 -67.75 -19.68
N LEU A 175 7.03 -66.83 -20.14
CA LEU A 175 5.66 -67.13 -20.56
C LEU A 175 5.61 -68.03 -21.80
N ALA A 176 6.53 -67.86 -22.75
CA ALA A 176 6.68 -68.73 -23.93
C ALA A 176 7.21 -70.13 -23.57
N GLY A 177 7.87 -70.28 -22.43
CA GLY A 177 8.54 -71.52 -22.02
C GLY A 177 9.95 -71.69 -22.58
N ASP A 178 10.53 -70.64 -23.16
CA ASP A 178 11.92 -70.61 -23.63
C ASP A 178 12.95 -70.66 -22.48
N VAL A 179 12.49 -70.33 -21.27
CA VAL A 179 13.20 -70.48 -20.01
C VAL A 179 12.27 -71.10 -18.97
N ASP A 180 12.84 -71.85 -18.04
CA ASP A 180 12.10 -72.53 -16.96
C ASP A 180 11.79 -71.59 -15.79
N ALA A 181 12.63 -70.57 -15.56
CA ALA A 181 12.49 -69.62 -14.46
C ALA A 181 13.15 -68.26 -14.79
N LEU A 182 12.81 -67.24 -14.01
CA LEU A 182 13.35 -65.88 -14.09
C LEU A 182 13.84 -65.44 -12.71
N ILE A 183 15.06 -64.91 -12.61
CA ILE A 183 15.54 -64.26 -11.39
C ILE A 183 15.28 -62.76 -11.51
N ALA A 184 14.40 -62.24 -10.64
CA ALA A 184 14.01 -60.84 -10.65
C ALA A 184 13.77 -60.30 -9.24
N SER A 185 13.77 -58.98 -9.11
CA SER A 185 13.35 -58.30 -7.89
C SER A 185 11.83 -58.21 -7.85
N PRO A 186 11.16 -58.62 -6.74
CA PRO A 186 9.70 -58.48 -6.59
C PRO A 186 9.20 -57.06 -6.87
N ILE A 187 9.87 -56.03 -6.34
CA ILE A 187 9.44 -54.63 -6.51
C ILE A 187 9.58 -54.10 -7.94
N ILE A 188 10.42 -54.72 -8.77
CA ILE A 188 10.64 -54.30 -10.17
C ILE A 188 9.72 -55.09 -11.11
N ILE A 189 9.57 -56.40 -10.87
CA ILE A 189 8.75 -57.25 -11.72
C ILE A 189 7.26 -57.09 -11.43
N GLN A 190 6.85 -56.87 -10.17
CA GLN A 190 5.44 -56.77 -9.79
C GLN A 190 4.74 -55.67 -10.57
N GLU A 191 5.33 -54.47 -10.58
CA GLU A 191 4.87 -53.33 -11.36
C GLU A 191 4.71 -53.69 -12.85
N TYR A 192 5.72 -54.36 -13.44
CA TYR A 192 5.64 -54.81 -14.83
C TYR A 192 4.51 -55.83 -15.06
N LEU A 193 4.28 -56.74 -14.12
CA LEU A 193 3.19 -57.72 -14.22
C LEU A 193 1.82 -57.04 -14.13
N GLU A 194 1.65 -56.07 -13.24
CA GLU A 194 0.42 -55.31 -13.06
C GLU A 194 0.09 -54.44 -14.28
N ASP A 195 1.05 -53.65 -14.75
CA ASP A 195 0.91 -52.80 -15.95
C ASP A 195 0.51 -53.59 -17.20
N ASN A 196 0.90 -54.86 -17.26
CA ASN A 196 0.64 -55.75 -18.40
C ASN A 196 -0.42 -56.82 -18.10
N LEU A 197 -1.09 -56.76 -16.94
CA LEU A 197 -2.13 -57.71 -16.49
C LEU A 197 -1.70 -59.19 -16.54
N ILE A 198 -0.42 -59.46 -16.25
CA ILE A 198 0.17 -60.79 -16.29
C ILE A 198 -0.05 -61.49 -14.95
N VAL A 199 -1.02 -62.39 -14.90
CA VAL A 199 -1.33 -63.16 -13.68
C VAL A 199 -0.70 -64.55 -13.66
N ASP A 200 -0.05 -65.01 -14.72
CA ASP A 200 0.39 -66.41 -14.86
C ASP A 200 1.74 -66.72 -14.21
N LEU A 201 2.36 -65.75 -13.54
CA LEU A 201 3.62 -65.92 -12.85
C LEU A 201 3.43 -65.95 -11.32
N LYS A 202 4.30 -66.67 -10.63
CA LYS A 202 4.40 -66.68 -9.17
C LYS A 202 5.86 -66.55 -8.73
N ALA A 203 6.06 -65.83 -7.63
CA ALA A 203 7.34 -65.80 -6.93
C ALA A 203 7.53 -67.07 -6.10
N ILE A 204 8.78 -67.50 -5.92
CA ILE A 204 9.21 -68.54 -4.98
C ILE A 204 10.17 -67.90 -3.97
N PRO A 205 9.66 -67.27 -2.89
CA PRO A 205 10.49 -66.52 -1.95
C PRO A 205 11.50 -67.38 -1.18
N SER A 206 11.24 -68.70 -1.06
CA SER A 206 12.14 -69.67 -0.46
C SER A 206 13.47 -69.81 -1.23
N ILE A 207 13.49 -69.45 -2.52
CA ILE A 207 14.68 -69.39 -3.35
C ILE A 207 15.04 -67.91 -3.53
N SER A 208 15.73 -67.36 -2.54
CA SER A 208 16.19 -65.97 -2.55
C SER A 208 17.71 -65.87 -2.70
N PHE A 209 18.14 -64.79 -3.35
CA PHE A 209 19.56 -64.48 -3.57
C PHE A 209 20.00 -63.33 -2.68
N GLU A 210 21.32 -63.20 -2.49
CA GLU A 210 21.91 -62.08 -1.75
C GLU A 210 21.42 -60.73 -2.31
N PRO A 211 20.95 -59.81 -1.46
CA PRO A 211 20.47 -58.51 -1.91
C PRO A 211 21.58 -57.68 -2.57
N SER A 212 21.25 -57.05 -3.69
CA SER A 212 22.16 -56.08 -4.30
C SER A 212 22.09 -54.78 -3.53
N LYS A 213 23.20 -54.40 -2.89
CA LYS A 213 23.38 -53.08 -2.27
C LYS A 213 23.50 -52.02 -3.34
N MET A 214 22.69 -50.98 -3.22
CA MET A 214 22.58 -49.89 -4.18
C MET A 214 23.10 -48.60 -3.56
N PHE A 215 23.70 -47.77 -4.41
CA PHE A 215 24.41 -46.56 -4.03
C PHE A 215 24.21 -45.46 -5.06
N ILE A 216 24.40 -44.21 -4.65
CA ILE A 216 24.70 -43.10 -5.56
C ILE A 216 26.19 -43.12 -5.84
N PHE A 217 26.60 -42.93 -7.09
CA PHE A 217 28.01 -42.85 -7.45
C PHE A 217 28.34 -41.51 -8.09
N THR A 218 29.39 -40.86 -7.58
CA THR A 218 29.82 -39.54 -8.04
C THR A 218 31.19 -39.62 -8.71
N ASN A 219 31.41 -38.74 -9.69
CA ASN A 219 32.65 -38.67 -10.44
C ASN A 219 33.81 -38.18 -9.56
N LYS A 220 34.95 -38.89 -9.58
CA LYS A 220 36.14 -38.57 -8.78
C LYS A 220 36.70 -37.17 -9.03
N LYS A 221 36.43 -36.58 -10.19
CA LYS A 221 36.84 -35.20 -10.53
C LYS A 221 36.19 -34.13 -9.64
N ASN A 222 35.09 -34.46 -8.95
CA ASN A 222 34.33 -33.53 -8.12
C ASN A 222 34.20 -34.04 -6.67
N PRO A 223 35.28 -33.99 -5.85
CA PRO A 223 35.23 -34.48 -4.48
C PRO A 223 34.26 -33.71 -3.59
N LEU A 224 34.06 -32.41 -3.85
CA LEU A 224 33.05 -31.59 -3.15
C LEU A 224 31.62 -32.08 -3.41
N LEU A 225 31.33 -32.56 -4.63
CA LEU A 225 30.02 -33.11 -4.96
C LEU A 225 29.72 -34.37 -4.16
N GLN A 226 30.71 -35.24 -3.96
CA GLN A 226 30.56 -36.42 -3.12
C GLN A 226 30.18 -36.04 -1.68
N SER A 227 30.88 -35.06 -1.10
CA SER A 227 30.57 -34.55 0.24
C SER A 227 29.16 -33.98 0.34
N ILE A 228 28.74 -33.19 -0.66
CA ILE A 228 27.39 -32.60 -0.72
C ILE A 228 26.30 -33.68 -0.79
N ILE A 229 26.48 -34.71 -1.63
CA ILE A 229 25.52 -35.82 -1.74
C ILE A 229 25.44 -36.62 -0.45
N GLU A 230 26.58 -36.90 0.18
CA GLU A 230 26.62 -37.64 1.45
C GLU A 230 25.93 -36.85 2.58
N LYS A 231 26.20 -35.54 2.70
CA LYS A 231 25.47 -34.66 3.63
C LYS A 231 23.99 -34.61 3.30
N GLY A 232 23.65 -34.58 2.02
CA GLY A 232 22.28 -34.64 1.53
C GLY A 232 21.54 -35.86 2.04
N LEU A 233 22.10 -37.06 1.81
CA LEU A 233 21.54 -38.33 2.27
C LEU A 233 21.38 -38.35 3.79
N ASN A 234 22.41 -37.97 4.55
CA ASN A 234 22.36 -37.94 6.01
C ASN A 234 21.35 -36.92 6.57
N SER A 235 20.92 -35.97 5.76
CA SER A 235 19.99 -34.92 6.16
C SER A 235 18.52 -35.26 5.88
N ILE A 236 18.23 -36.38 5.23
CA ILE A 236 16.88 -36.86 4.95
C ILE A 236 16.32 -37.48 6.24
N SER A 237 15.15 -37.02 6.66
CA SER A 237 14.51 -37.54 7.87
C SER A 237 13.89 -38.92 7.63
N ILE A 238 13.79 -39.72 8.69
CA ILE A 238 13.09 -41.02 8.69
C ILE A 238 11.64 -40.87 8.17
N LYS A 239 11.01 -39.71 8.43
CA LYS A 239 9.66 -39.41 7.95
C LYS A 239 9.63 -39.23 6.43
N GLU A 240 10.53 -38.42 5.87
CA GLU A 240 10.63 -38.21 4.42
C GLU A 240 10.98 -39.50 3.68
N GLU A 241 11.92 -40.27 4.22
CA GLU A 241 12.28 -41.59 3.69
C GLU A 241 11.08 -42.52 3.68
N LYS A 242 10.32 -42.57 4.77
CA LYS A 242 9.08 -43.34 4.86
C LYS A 242 8.03 -42.84 3.86
N GLU A 243 7.79 -41.54 3.74
CA GLU A 243 6.81 -41.01 2.78
C GLU A 243 7.16 -41.36 1.33
N LEU A 244 8.45 -41.34 0.98
CA LEU A 244 8.92 -41.78 -0.33
C LEU A 244 8.73 -43.29 -0.53
N PHE A 245 9.06 -44.10 0.48
CA PHE A 245 8.85 -45.54 0.43
C PHE A 245 7.36 -45.89 0.32
N ASP A 246 6.52 -45.17 1.07
CA ASP A 246 5.07 -45.34 1.09
C ASP A 246 4.46 -45.02 -0.29
N LYS A 247 4.90 -43.91 -0.90
CA LYS A 247 4.48 -43.47 -2.24
C LYS A 247 4.75 -44.51 -3.32
N TRP A 248 5.93 -45.15 -3.30
CA TRP A 248 6.42 -45.98 -4.40
C TRP A 248 6.21 -47.48 -4.19
N PHE A 249 6.05 -47.99 -2.96
CA PHE A 249 6.05 -49.44 -2.70
C PHE A 249 4.94 -49.95 -1.78
N LEU A 250 4.16 -49.10 -1.10
CA LEU A 250 3.17 -49.54 -0.10
C LEU A 250 1.71 -49.53 -0.58
N LYS A 251 1.46 -49.35 -1.89
CA LYS A 251 0.10 -49.55 -2.41
C LYS A 251 -0.37 -51.01 -2.22
N ASP A 252 0.52 -52.01 -2.24
CA ASP A 252 0.11 -53.42 -2.38
C ASP A 252 0.86 -54.45 -1.51
N LEU A 253 1.36 -54.07 -0.33
CA LEU A 253 1.96 -55.04 0.63
C LEU A 253 0.97 -56.10 1.16
N ALA A 254 -0.33 -55.93 0.91
CA ALA A 254 -1.40 -56.86 1.24
C ALA A 254 -1.29 -58.24 0.56
N THR A 255 -0.57 -58.30 -0.56
CA THR A 255 -0.54 -59.46 -1.47
C THR A 255 0.72 -60.32 -1.31
N LEU A 256 1.70 -59.88 -0.53
CA LEU A 256 2.92 -60.65 -0.29
C LEU A 256 2.63 -61.83 0.64
N PRO A 257 3.07 -63.06 0.30
CA PRO A 257 2.82 -64.24 1.12
C PRO A 257 3.52 -64.12 2.48
N ILE A 258 2.80 -64.41 3.57
CA ILE A 258 3.33 -64.40 4.93
C ILE A 258 4.42 -65.47 5.06
N ILE A 259 5.61 -65.05 5.50
CA ILE A 259 6.74 -65.97 5.71
C ILE A 259 6.78 -66.39 7.18
N PHE A 260 6.31 -67.60 7.45
CA PHE A 260 6.48 -68.26 8.75
C PHE A 260 7.88 -68.84 8.90
N THR A 261 8.42 -68.80 10.11
CA THR A 261 9.69 -69.47 10.43
C THR A 261 9.47 -70.98 10.46
N LYS A 262 10.54 -71.78 10.29
CA LYS A 262 10.45 -73.24 10.41
C LYS A 262 9.81 -73.70 11.72
N LYS A 263 10.13 -73.03 12.84
CA LYS A 263 9.54 -73.34 14.17
C LYS A 263 8.04 -73.08 14.23
N GLU A 264 7.55 -72.05 13.54
CA GLU A 264 6.13 -71.70 13.47
C GLU A 264 5.37 -72.68 12.57
N ILE A 265 5.97 -73.07 11.44
CA ILE A 265 5.41 -74.11 10.55
C ILE A 265 5.31 -75.45 11.30
N ASP A 266 6.40 -75.90 11.93
CA ASP A 266 6.40 -77.13 12.73
C ASP A 266 5.39 -77.09 13.89
N TYR A 267 5.11 -75.91 14.44
CA TYR A 267 4.08 -75.71 15.46
C TYR A 267 2.67 -75.85 14.88
N LEU A 268 2.40 -75.21 13.73
CA LEU A 268 1.11 -75.25 13.05
C LEU A 268 0.79 -76.66 12.54
N ASP A 269 1.76 -77.37 11.97
CA ASP A 269 1.60 -78.74 11.46
C ASP A 269 1.21 -79.75 12.57
N LYS A 270 1.59 -79.48 13.82
CA LYS A 270 1.25 -80.30 14.99
C LYS A 270 -0.10 -79.93 15.62
N LYS A 271 -0.70 -78.80 15.25
CA LYS A 271 -1.95 -78.30 15.81
C LYS A 271 -3.12 -78.72 14.93
N SER A 272 -4.07 -79.46 15.50
CA SER A 272 -5.31 -79.81 14.79
C SER A 272 -6.29 -78.64 14.69
N HIS A 273 -6.30 -77.75 15.69
CA HIS A 273 -7.10 -76.52 15.73
C HIS A 273 -6.53 -75.56 16.77
N ILE A 274 -6.96 -74.31 16.71
CA ILE A 274 -6.70 -73.27 17.71
C ILE A 274 -8.03 -72.90 18.37
N ASN A 275 -8.13 -73.01 19.70
CA ASN A 275 -9.35 -72.67 20.43
C ASN A 275 -9.53 -71.14 20.52
N LEU A 276 -10.60 -70.64 19.92
CA LEU A 276 -10.95 -69.23 19.83
C LEU A 276 -12.12 -68.91 20.77
N CYS A 277 -11.89 -67.97 21.69
CA CYS A 277 -12.95 -67.34 22.48
C CYS A 277 -13.20 -65.92 21.97
N VAL A 278 -14.45 -65.48 22.09
CA VAL A 278 -14.95 -64.21 21.54
C VAL A 278 -15.83 -63.51 22.57
N ASP A 279 -16.22 -62.27 22.35
CA ASP A 279 -17.39 -61.69 23.04
C ASP A 279 -18.69 -62.25 22.41
N PRO A 280 -19.54 -62.94 23.18
CA PRO A 280 -20.75 -63.56 22.64
C PRO A 280 -21.86 -62.55 22.29
N ASP A 281 -21.80 -61.30 22.73
CA ASP A 281 -22.88 -60.31 22.55
C ASP A 281 -22.36 -58.87 22.36
N TRP A 282 -21.55 -58.64 21.31
CA TRP A 282 -20.95 -57.34 21.03
C TRP A 282 -21.07 -56.89 19.57
N MET A 283 -22.29 -56.91 19.02
CA MET A 283 -22.56 -56.44 17.67
C MET A 283 -22.32 -54.93 17.50
N PRO A 284 -21.72 -54.48 16.38
CA PRO A 284 -21.41 -55.25 15.16
C PRO A 284 -20.01 -55.89 15.13
N TYR A 285 -19.24 -55.82 16.22
CA TYR A 285 -17.88 -56.36 16.27
C TYR A 285 -17.91 -57.88 16.20
N GLU A 286 -18.56 -58.52 17.18
CA GLU A 286 -18.71 -59.97 17.22
C GLU A 286 -19.93 -60.39 18.04
N LYS A 287 -20.49 -61.54 17.69
CA LYS A 287 -21.55 -62.22 18.43
C LYS A 287 -21.45 -63.72 18.17
N ILE A 288 -21.90 -64.51 19.15
CA ILE A 288 -22.22 -65.91 18.91
C ILE A 288 -23.71 -66.01 18.59
N GLU A 289 -24.03 -66.44 17.38
CA GLU A 289 -25.39 -66.67 16.93
C GLU A 289 -25.49 -68.01 16.20
N ASN A 290 -26.46 -68.85 16.58
CA ASN A 290 -26.64 -70.20 16.02
C ASN A 290 -25.34 -71.02 16.02
N HIS A 291 -24.61 -71.03 17.15
CA HIS A 291 -23.33 -71.72 17.33
C HIS A 291 -22.20 -71.25 16.38
N LYS A 292 -22.33 -70.05 15.81
CA LYS A 292 -21.35 -69.46 14.88
C LYS A 292 -20.89 -68.10 15.35
N HIS A 293 -19.61 -67.83 15.11
CA HIS A 293 -19.02 -66.51 15.27
C HIS A 293 -19.39 -65.64 14.06
N ILE A 294 -20.12 -64.55 14.31
CA ILE A 294 -20.54 -63.57 13.30
C ILE A 294 -20.08 -62.16 13.71
N GLY A 295 -19.99 -61.24 12.76
CA GLY A 295 -19.57 -59.85 12.97
C GLY A 295 -18.29 -59.47 12.21
N ILE A 296 -17.87 -58.22 12.38
CA ILE A 296 -16.64 -57.65 11.80
C ILE A 296 -15.41 -58.51 12.16
N VAL A 297 -15.28 -58.84 13.44
CA VAL A 297 -14.16 -59.62 13.99
C VAL A 297 -14.22 -61.05 13.49
N ALA A 298 -15.41 -61.63 13.28
CA ALA A 298 -15.53 -62.95 12.67
C ALA A 298 -14.95 -63.01 11.25
N ASP A 299 -15.12 -61.94 10.47
CA ASP A 299 -14.57 -61.88 9.12
C ASP A 299 -13.03 -61.68 9.14
N TYR A 300 -12.48 -60.93 10.10
CA TYR A 300 -11.03 -60.92 10.34
C TYR A 300 -10.51 -62.31 10.72
N MET A 301 -11.17 -62.99 11.65
CA MET A 301 -10.74 -64.32 12.10
C MET A 301 -10.78 -65.36 10.97
N LYS A 302 -11.73 -65.25 10.02
CA LYS A 302 -11.74 -66.10 8.81
C LYS A 302 -10.55 -65.81 7.89
N ASP A 303 -10.19 -64.55 7.71
CA ASP A 303 -8.97 -64.19 6.96
C ASP A 303 -7.71 -64.73 7.65
N PHE A 304 -7.68 -64.66 8.99
CA PHE A 304 -6.57 -65.17 9.78
C PHE A 304 -6.47 -66.68 9.69
N GLU A 305 -7.58 -67.40 9.83
CA GLU A 305 -7.65 -68.85 9.64
C GLU A 305 -7.10 -69.27 8.28
N LYS A 306 -7.51 -68.57 7.20
CA LYS A 306 -7.05 -68.84 5.84
C LYS A 306 -5.54 -68.63 5.69
N LYS A 307 -4.99 -67.59 6.32
CA LYS A 307 -3.56 -67.25 6.28
C LYS A 307 -2.70 -68.17 7.15
N ILE A 308 -3.23 -68.62 8.28
CA ILE A 308 -2.55 -69.52 9.21
C ILE A 308 -2.59 -70.97 8.69
N GLY A 309 -3.67 -71.36 8.02
CA GLY A 309 -3.87 -72.72 7.52
C GLY A 309 -4.28 -73.75 8.57
N VAL A 310 -4.60 -73.32 9.80
CA VAL A 310 -5.10 -74.16 10.90
C VAL A 310 -6.49 -73.67 11.33
N PRO A 311 -7.49 -74.56 11.48
CA PRO A 311 -8.85 -74.17 11.84
C PRO A 311 -8.95 -73.43 13.18
N LEU A 312 -9.72 -72.35 13.25
CA LEU A 312 -10.06 -71.65 14.49
C LEU A 312 -11.37 -72.21 15.05
N LYS A 313 -11.29 -72.98 16.13
CA LYS A 313 -12.45 -73.62 16.75
C LYS A 313 -13.08 -72.68 17.79
N LEU A 314 -14.31 -72.25 17.54
CA LEU A 314 -15.08 -71.46 18.50
C LEU A 314 -15.34 -72.25 19.80
N VAL A 315 -15.03 -71.63 20.93
CA VAL A 315 -15.41 -72.08 22.28
C VAL A 315 -16.52 -71.16 22.78
N GLU A 316 -17.72 -71.70 22.95
CA GLU A 316 -18.89 -70.91 23.34
C GLU A 316 -18.82 -70.45 24.79
N THR A 317 -19.22 -69.20 25.00
CA THR A 317 -19.28 -68.54 26.31
C THR A 317 -20.59 -67.79 26.45
N LYS A 318 -21.05 -67.63 27.70
CA LYS A 318 -22.31 -66.98 28.07
C LYS A 318 -22.23 -65.45 27.99
N ASP A 319 -21.07 -64.91 28.35
CA ASP A 319 -20.78 -63.48 28.41
C ASP A 319 -19.26 -63.26 28.28
N TRP A 320 -18.86 -62.00 28.12
CA TRP A 320 -17.46 -61.60 28.04
C TRP A 320 -16.64 -61.98 29.29
N THR A 321 -17.27 -62.05 30.45
CA THR A 321 -16.58 -62.42 31.70
C THR A 321 -16.12 -63.87 31.64
N GLN A 322 -16.96 -64.76 31.14
CA GLN A 322 -16.61 -66.17 30.96
C GLN A 322 -15.52 -66.36 29.90
N SER A 323 -15.51 -65.56 28.82
CA SER A 323 -14.41 -65.59 27.84
C SER A 323 -13.06 -65.26 28.49
N LEU A 324 -13.02 -64.27 29.38
CA LEU A 324 -11.83 -63.94 30.15
C LEU A 324 -11.43 -65.02 31.17
N GLU A 325 -12.40 -65.69 31.80
CA GLU A 325 -12.17 -66.82 32.71
C GLU A 325 -11.59 -68.02 31.96
N TYR A 326 -12.18 -68.40 30.82
CA TYR A 326 -11.71 -69.49 29.99
C TYR A 326 -10.30 -69.25 29.45
N MET A 327 -9.93 -68.00 29.20
CA MET A 327 -8.57 -67.62 28.86
C MET A 327 -7.58 -67.87 30.02
N LYS A 328 -7.98 -67.58 31.26
CA LYS A 328 -7.16 -67.87 32.47
C LYS A 328 -7.04 -69.38 32.72
N GLU A 329 -8.12 -70.11 32.49
CA GLU A 329 -8.19 -71.57 32.62
C GLU A 329 -7.54 -72.31 31.44
N LYS A 330 -7.02 -71.58 30.44
CA LYS A 330 -6.42 -72.13 29.22
C LYS A 330 -7.36 -73.02 28.39
N LYS A 331 -8.68 -72.82 28.52
CA LYS A 331 -9.70 -73.40 27.65
C LYS A 331 -9.70 -72.74 26.26
N CYS A 332 -9.27 -71.48 26.19
CA CYS A 332 -9.02 -70.76 24.95
C CYS A 332 -7.51 -70.67 24.71
N ASP A 333 -7.11 -70.81 23.45
CA ASP A 333 -5.74 -70.51 23.02
C ASP A 333 -5.60 -69.01 22.71
N VAL A 334 -6.64 -68.44 22.10
CA VAL A 334 -6.72 -67.05 21.69
C VAL A 334 -8.08 -66.42 22.02
N LEU A 335 -8.05 -65.13 22.34
CA LEU A 335 -9.20 -64.24 22.32
C LEU A 335 -9.16 -63.41 21.05
N SER A 336 -10.26 -63.42 20.29
CA SER A 336 -10.38 -62.68 19.04
C SER A 336 -10.04 -61.21 19.22
N PHE A 337 -10.59 -60.60 20.27
CA PHE A 337 -10.71 -59.16 20.37
C PHE A 337 -10.58 -58.67 21.81
N VAL A 338 -9.41 -58.14 22.16
CA VAL A 338 -9.12 -57.76 23.54
C VAL A 338 -8.15 -56.59 23.61
N MET A 339 -8.39 -55.68 24.55
CA MET A 339 -7.46 -54.57 24.82
C MET A 339 -6.37 -54.99 25.80
N ASN A 340 -5.15 -54.53 25.51
CA ASN A 340 -3.97 -54.66 26.37
C ASN A 340 -4.07 -53.73 27.59
N ILE A 341 -4.33 -54.30 28.76
CA ILE A 341 -4.33 -53.60 30.05
C ILE A 341 -3.50 -54.37 31.08
N LYS A 342 -2.95 -53.65 32.07
CA LYS A 342 -2.03 -54.19 33.07
C LYS A 342 -2.60 -55.42 33.80
N SER A 343 -3.90 -55.41 34.13
CA SER A 343 -4.57 -56.52 34.82
C SER A 343 -4.61 -57.83 33.99
N ARG A 344 -4.52 -57.74 32.66
CA ARG A 344 -4.60 -58.89 31.74
C ARG A 344 -3.24 -59.44 31.31
N GLN A 345 -2.20 -58.61 31.31
CA GLN A 345 -0.80 -59.01 30.99
C GLN A 345 -0.24 -60.11 31.92
N GLY A 346 -0.90 -60.38 33.05
CA GLY A 346 -0.56 -61.48 33.94
C GLY A 346 -0.69 -62.86 33.29
N TYR A 347 -1.66 -63.06 32.41
CA TYR A 347 -2.06 -64.38 31.89
C TYR A 347 -2.25 -64.45 30.37
N MET A 348 -2.16 -63.33 29.65
CA MET A 348 -2.15 -63.30 28.17
C MET A 348 -1.14 -62.28 27.63
N ASN A 349 -0.64 -62.54 26.42
CA ASN A 349 0.10 -61.61 25.58
C ASN A 349 -0.82 -61.04 24.48
N PHE A 350 -0.40 -59.94 23.85
CA PHE A 350 -1.23 -59.22 22.89
C PHE A 350 -0.45 -58.95 21.62
N THR A 351 -1.10 -59.10 20.48
CA THR A 351 -0.57 -58.59 19.21
C THR A 351 -0.65 -57.06 19.16
N LYS A 352 -0.13 -56.46 18.08
CA LYS A 352 -0.58 -55.14 17.65
C LYS A 352 -2.09 -55.08 17.49
N ALA A 353 -2.64 -53.89 17.71
CA ALA A 353 -4.06 -53.66 17.55
C ALA A 353 -4.43 -53.61 16.07
N TYR A 354 -5.49 -54.32 15.71
CA TYR A 354 -5.97 -54.44 14.33
C TYR A 354 -7.34 -53.79 14.12
N VAL A 355 -8.03 -53.41 15.21
CA VAL A 355 -9.21 -52.53 15.18
C VAL A 355 -9.04 -51.41 16.19
N ASN A 356 -9.40 -50.21 15.76
CA ASN A 356 -9.42 -49.02 16.59
C ASN A 356 -10.85 -48.46 16.62
N THR A 357 -11.31 -48.03 17.79
CA THR A 357 -12.64 -47.43 17.91
C THR A 357 -12.68 -46.33 18.96
N PRO A 358 -13.31 -45.18 18.69
CA PRO A 358 -13.49 -44.14 19.68
C PRO A 358 -14.59 -44.51 20.67
N LEU A 359 -14.42 -44.05 21.91
CA LEU A 359 -15.45 -44.15 22.94
C LEU A 359 -16.41 -42.96 22.85
N VAL A 360 -17.68 -43.22 23.12
CA VAL A 360 -18.76 -42.25 23.09
C VAL A 360 -19.61 -42.36 24.35
N LEU A 361 -20.29 -41.27 24.68
CA LEU A 361 -21.31 -41.20 25.71
C LEU A 361 -22.69 -41.09 25.05
N VAL A 362 -23.57 -42.04 25.37
CA VAL A 362 -24.96 -42.03 24.92
C VAL A 362 -25.85 -41.51 26.04
N THR A 363 -26.73 -40.56 25.73
CA THR A 363 -27.69 -39.97 26.67
C THR A 363 -29.08 -39.86 26.02
N LYS A 364 -30.07 -39.38 26.79
CA LYS A 364 -31.35 -38.92 26.24
C LYS A 364 -31.15 -37.73 25.30
N ARG A 365 -32.13 -37.48 24.43
CA ARG A 365 -32.13 -36.32 23.52
C ARG A 365 -32.06 -34.98 24.27
N ASN A 366 -31.55 -33.96 23.57
CA ASN A 366 -31.44 -32.57 24.05
C ASN A 366 -30.44 -32.35 25.19
N VAL A 367 -29.52 -33.29 25.42
CA VAL A 367 -28.36 -33.07 26.29
C VAL A 367 -27.27 -32.36 25.46
N SER A 368 -26.70 -31.27 25.97
CA SER A 368 -25.59 -30.58 25.32
C SER A 368 -24.37 -31.51 25.17
N PHE A 369 -23.55 -31.26 24.15
CA PHE A 369 -22.35 -32.06 23.91
C PHE A 369 -21.36 -31.90 25.08
N ILE A 370 -20.85 -33.03 25.56
CA ILE A 370 -19.96 -33.17 26.72
C ILE A 370 -18.58 -33.58 26.21
N ASN A 371 -17.62 -32.68 26.41
CA ASN A 371 -16.23 -32.88 25.97
C ASN A 371 -15.38 -33.67 26.98
N ASP A 372 -15.81 -33.78 28.24
CA ASP A 372 -15.04 -34.42 29.30
C ASP A 372 -15.94 -35.16 30.31
N LEU A 373 -15.60 -36.42 30.58
CA LEU A 373 -16.27 -37.26 31.58
C LEU A 373 -16.18 -36.70 33.00
N GLN A 374 -15.16 -35.89 33.32
CA GLN A 374 -15.04 -35.30 34.66
C GLN A 374 -16.23 -34.40 35.02
N SER A 375 -16.86 -33.77 34.03
CA SER A 375 -18.06 -32.94 34.22
C SER A 375 -19.27 -33.72 34.75
N LEU A 376 -19.22 -35.06 34.71
CA LEU A 376 -20.31 -35.96 35.07
C LEU A 376 -20.16 -36.59 36.45
N LYS A 377 -19.27 -36.08 37.30
CA LYS A 377 -19.01 -36.60 38.66
C LYS A 377 -20.28 -36.86 39.50
N ASP A 378 -21.32 -36.02 39.33
CA ASP A 378 -22.57 -36.10 40.08
C ASP A 378 -23.66 -36.90 39.36
N LYS A 379 -23.32 -37.58 38.26
CA LYS A 379 -24.25 -38.33 37.40
C LYS A 379 -23.88 -39.81 37.40
N LYS A 380 -24.91 -40.66 37.40
CA LYS A 380 -24.75 -42.11 37.25
C LYS A 380 -24.47 -42.45 35.78
N ILE A 381 -23.33 -43.07 35.49
CA ILE A 381 -22.90 -43.45 34.15
C ILE A 381 -22.82 -44.96 34.05
N GLY A 382 -23.52 -45.55 33.08
CA GLY A 382 -23.48 -46.98 32.80
C GLY A 382 -22.23 -47.36 32.01
N ILE A 383 -21.55 -48.42 32.44
CA ILE A 383 -20.35 -48.96 31.80
C ILE A 383 -20.39 -50.48 31.90
N GLN A 384 -20.11 -51.20 30.81
CA GLN A 384 -20.14 -52.66 30.83
C GLN A 384 -19.06 -53.23 31.76
N LYS A 385 -19.44 -54.24 32.56
CA LYS A 385 -18.53 -54.87 33.53
C LYS A 385 -17.40 -55.61 32.80
N ASN A 386 -16.20 -55.62 33.39
CA ASN A 386 -15.01 -56.35 32.88
C ASN A 386 -14.48 -55.91 31.49
N PHE A 387 -15.04 -54.84 30.92
CA PHE A 387 -14.48 -54.18 29.75
C PHE A 387 -13.29 -53.30 30.15
N ALA A 388 -12.31 -53.17 29.26
CA ALA A 388 -11.08 -52.43 29.55
C ALA A 388 -11.34 -50.95 29.88
N TYR A 389 -12.33 -50.33 29.23
CA TYR A 389 -12.70 -48.94 29.52
C TYR A 389 -13.28 -48.75 30.91
N ASN A 390 -13.91 -49.77 31.50
CA ASN A 390 -14.39 -49.70 32.88
C ASN A 390 -13.22 -49.51 33.86
N GLU A 391 -12.17 -50.33 33.74
CA GLU A 391 -10.96 -50.21 34.57
C GLU A 391 -10.24 -48.88 34.35
N ILE A 392 -10.06 -48.48 33.08
CA ILE A 392 -9.35 -47.24 32.72
C ILE A 392 -10.12 -46.01 33.23
N ILE A 393 -11.44 -45.95 33.03
CA ILE A 393 -12.27 -44.82 33.48
C ILE A 393 -12.31 -44.77 35.01
N ARG A 394 -12.45 -45.90 35.72
CA ARG A 394 -12.39 -45.93 37.19
C ARG A 394 -11.05 -45.40 37.73
N ARG A 395 -9.95 -45.72 37.06
CA ARG A 395 -8.62 -45.24 37.44
C ARG A 395 -8.44 -43.75 37.16
N LYS A 396 -8.90 -43.27 36.00
CA LYS A 396 -8.73 -41.88 35.55
C LYS A 396 -9.70 -40.91 36.24
N TYR A 397 -10.92 -41.38 36.52
CA TYR A 397 -12.02 -40.61 37.10
C TYR A 397 -12.58 -41.33 38.35
N PRO A 398 -11.82 -41.40 39.45
CA PRO A 398 -12.20 -42.18 40.64
C PRO A 398 -13.48 -41.69 41.32
N ASN A 399 -13.86 -40.43 41.09
CA ASN A 399 -15.05 -39.80 41.67
C ASN A 399 -16.32 -39.97 40.80
N LEU A 400 -16.24 -40.67 39.66
CA LEU A 400 -17.39 -40.87 38.78
C LEU A 400 -18.31 -41.97 39.32
N GLN A 401 -19.62 -41.72 39.34
CA GLN A 401 -20.60 -42.71 39.78
C GLN A 401 -20.88 -43.73 38.67
N ILE A 402 -20.07 -44.80 38.61
CA ILE A 402 -20.18 -45.83 37.57
C ILE A 402 -21.16 -46.93 38.00
N VAL A 403 -22.16 -47.20 37.16
CA VAL A 403 -23.10 -48.31 37.27
C VAL A 403 -22.66 -49.42 36.32
N ASP A 404 -22.25 -50.57 36.87
CA ASP A 404 -21.89 -51.72 36.05
C ASP A 404 -23.14 -52.33 35.39
N VAL A 405 -23.05 -52.60 34.10
CA VAL A 405 -24.10 -53.30 33.32
C VAL A 405 -23.52 -54.57 32.69
N ASN A 406 -24.34 -55.60 32.49
CA ASN A 406 -23.86 -56.87 31.94
C ASN A 406 -23.79 -56.83 30.40
N HIS A 407 -24.77 -56.17 29.76
CA HIS A 407 -24.88 -56.05 28.31
C HIS A 407 -25.14 -54.59 27.91
N LEU A 408 -24.71 -54.18 26.71
CA LEU A 408 -24.92 -52.81 26.23
C LEU A 408 -26.42 -52.44 26.17
N ARG A 409 -27.26 -53.35 25.68
CA ARG A 409 -28.72 -53.10 25.55
C ARG A 409 -29.36 -52.81 26.91
N GLU A 410 -28.91 -53.49 27.97
CA GLU A 410 -29.35 -53.22 29.35
C GLU A 410 -29.03 -51.78 29.75
N GLY A 411 -27.80 -51.34 29.51
CA GLY A 411 -27.36 -49.97 29.79
C GLY A 411 -28.13 -48.92 29.02
N LEU A 412 -28.33 -49.11 27.71
CA LEU A 412 -29.10 -48.19 26.87
C LEU A 412 -30.57 -48.09 27.33
N LYS A 413 -31.22 -49.19 27.71
CA LYS A 413 -32.59 -49.17 28.29
C LYS A 413 -32.65 -48.39 29.60
N LYS A 414 -31.63 -48.49 30.46
CA LYS A 414 -31.54 -47.69 31.69
C LYS A 414 -31.41 -46.20 31.38
N VAL A 415 -30.66 -45.81 30.35
CA VAL A 415 -30.58 -44.41 29.88
C VAL A 415 -31.93 -43.93 29.37
N GLU A 416 -32.60 -44.71 28.53
CA GLU A 416 -33.90 -44.37 27.95
C GLU A 416 -34.97 -44.16 29.04
N ARG A 417 -35.00 -45.03 30.06
CA ARG A 417 -35.88 -44.90 31.22
C ARG A 417 -35.47 -43.76 32.17
N GLY A 418 -34.24 -43.29 32.09
CA GLY A 418 -33.69 -42.23 32.96
C GLY A 418 -33.21 -42.74 34.33
N GLU A 419 -32.96 -44.04 34.46
CA GLU A 419 -32.37 -44.66 35.66
C GLU A 419 -30.88 -44.29 35.81
N ILE A 420 -30.19 -44.06 34.68
CA ILE A 420 -28.82 -43.55 34.60
C ILE A 420 -28.77 -42.38 33.61
N PHE A 421 -27.80 -41.48 33.78
CA PHE A 421 -27.66 -40.28 32.96
C PHE A 421 -27.17 -40.59 31.54
N GLY A 422 -26.21 -41.51 31.43
CA GLY A 422 -25.66 -41.91 30.15
C GLY A 422 -24.93 -43.24 30.20
N GLN A 423 -24.72 -43.84 29.03
CA GLN A 423 -24.00 -45.09 28.85
C GLN A 423 -22.73 -44.82 28.05
N VAL A 424 -21.59 -45.25 28.57
CA VAL A 424 -20.30 -45.17 27.86
C VAL A 424 -20.07 -46.48 27.12
N THR A 425 -19.69 -46.37 25.84
CA THR A 425 -19.47 -47.51 24.94
C THR A 425 -18.75 -47.03 23.66
N THR A 426 -18.50 -47.91 22.69
CA THR A 426 -17.82 -47.59 21.44
C THR A 426 -18.79 -47.08 20.36
N HIS A 427 -18.29 -46.24 19.47
CA HIS A 427 -19.12 -45.58 18.44
C HIS A 427 -19.88 -46.58 17.54
N LEU A 428 -19.23 -47.65 17.07
CA LEU A 428 -19.88 -48.62 16.17
C LEU A 428 -20.97 -49.45 16.87
N ASN A 429 -20.77 -49.79 18.16
CA ASN A 429 -21.80 -50.51 18.93
C ASN A 429 -23.08 -49.69 19.07
N VAL A 430 -22.94 -48.38 19.29
CA VAL A 430 -24.08 -47.46 19.38
C VAL A 430 -24.74 -47.29 18.02
N ALA A 431 -23.94 -47.08 16.97
CA ALA A 431 -24.46 -46.91 15.61
C ALA A 431 -25.32 -48.12 15.19
N TYR A 432 -24.87 -49.34 15.49
CA TYR A 432 -25.65 -50.55 15.25
C TYR A 432 -26.91 -50.63 16.14
N ALA A 433 -26.77 -50.38 17.45
CA ALA A 433 -27.91 -50.43 18.37
C ALA A 433 -29.02 -49.40 18.04
N PHE A 434 -28.64 -48.23 17.52
CA PHE A 434 -29.57 -47.19 17.08
C PHE A 434 -30.36 -47.58 15.83
N GLN A 435 -29.78 -48.43 14.97
CA GLN A 435 -30.47 -48.95 13.79
C GLN A 435 -31.50 -50.02 14.15
N GLU A 436 -31.25 -50.82 15.19
CA GLU A 436 -32.16 -51.90 15.58
C GLU A 436 -33.29 -51.47 16.54
N GLU A 437 -32.96 -50.82 17.67
CA GLU A 437 -33.88 -50.77 18.82
C GLU A 437 -34.08 -49.36 19.41
N PHE A 438 -33.15 -48.42 19.21
CA PHE A 438 -33.18 -47.10 19.87
C PHE A 438 -33.32 -45.92 18.90
N TYR A 439 -33.93 -46.14 17.74
CA TYR A 439 -34.08 -45.11 16.71
C TYR A 439 -34.88 -43.91 17.24
N GLY A 440 -34.20 -42.76 17.39
CA GLY A 440 -34.83 -41.49 17.74
C GLY A 440 -35.14 -41.25 19.22
N SER A 441 -34.80 -42.18 20.13
CA SER A 441 -34.99 -42.02 21.59
C SER A 441 -33.72 -41.57 22.33
N LEU A 442 -32.55 -41.98 21.85
CA LEU A 442 -31.23 -41.66 22.43
C LEU A 442 -30.37 -40.85 21.45
N GLN A 443 -29.32 -40.21 21.96
CA GLN A 443 -28.32 -39.50 21.15
C GLN A 443 -26.90 -39.73 21.67
N ILE A 444 -25.91 -39.56 20.81
CA ILE A 444 -24.51 -39.45 21.23
C ILE A 444 -24.27 -38.02 21.70
N ALA A 445 -23.98 -37.85 22.99
CA ALA A 445 -23.74 -36.56 23.61
C ALA A 445 -22.28 -36.32 24.00
N GLY A 446 -21.35 -37.20 23.60
CA GLY A 446 -19.92 -37.00 23.80
C GLY A 446 -19.11 -38.00 22.99
N LYS A 447 -17.94 -37.58 22.51
CA LYS A 447 -16.93 -38.42 21.86
C LYS A 447 -15.59 -38.12 22.53
N PHE A 448 -14.90 -39.17 22.96
CA PHE A 448 -13.63 -39.04 23.67
C PHE A 448 -12.48 -39.41 22.73
N ASP A 449 -11.41 -38.61 22.74
CA ASP A 449 -10.30 -38.69 21.77
C ASP A 449 -9.45 -39.96 21.91
N GLU A 450 -9.51 -40.62 23.07
CA GLU A 450 -8.80 -41.87 23.32
C GLU A 450 -9.32 -42.96 22.36
N GLN A 451 -8.45 -43.39 21.44
CA GLN A 451 -8.71 -44.50 20.53
C GLN A 451 -8.49 -45.83 21.26
N TRP A 452 -9.48 -46.72 21.14
CA TRP A 452 -9.44 -48.01 21.80
C TRP A 452 -8.80 -49.03 20.88
N HIS A 453 -7.55 -49.37 21.20
CA HIS A 453 -6.71 -50.31 20.47
C HIS A 453 -7.04 -51.76 20.86
N LEU A 454 -7.64 -52.50 19.94
CA LEU A 454 -8.10 -53.87 20.16
C LEU A 454 -7.21 -54.85 19.38
N SER A 455 -6.69 -55.85 20.09
CA SER A 455 -5.68 -56.80 19.64
C SER A 455 -6.21 -58.24 19.72
N VAL A 456 -5.48 -59.18 19.12
CA VAL A 456 -5.65 -60.61 19.44
C VAL A 456 -4.95 -60.88 20.77
N GLY A 457 -5.64 -61.54 21.69
CA GLY A 457 -5.07 -61.98 22.95
C GLY A 457 -4.62 -63.43 22.84
N VAL A 458 -3.38 -63.74 23.17
CA VAL A 458 -2.83 -65.10 23.09
C VAL A 458 -2.37 -65.53 24.48
N ARG A 459 -2.53 -66.80 24.84
CA ARG A 459 -2.11 -67.29 26.16
C ARG A 459 -0.64 -66.99 26.40
N LYS A 460 -0.31 -66.59 27.63
CA LYS A 460 1.02 -66.05 27.95
C LYS A 460 2.16 -67.07 27.76
N ASP A 461 1.85 -68.35 27.93
CA ASP A 461 2.77 -69.48 27.80
C ASP A 461 2.97 -69.95 26.35
N ASP A 462 2.37 -69.29 25.35
CA ASP A 462 2.48 -69.66 23.94
C ASP A 462 2.99 -68.51 23.05
N PRO A 463 4.27 -68.14 23.18
CA PRO A 463 4.87 -67.05 22.40
C PRO A 463 5.01 -67.37 20.91
N ILE A 464 5.02 -68.65 20.52
CA ILE A 464 5.06 -69.04 19.10
C ILE A 464 3.72 -68.70 18.44
N LEU A 465 2.61 -69.03 19.09
CA LEU A 465 1.28 -68.65 18.61
C LEU A 465 1.10 -67.13 18.55
N LEU A 466 1.65 -66.39 19.52
CA LEU A 466 1.66 -64.93 19.50
C LEU A 466 2.36 -64.39 18.24
N ASN A 467 3.56 -64.89 17.92
CA ASN A 467 4.31 -64.44 16.75
C ASN A 467 3.58 -64.75 15.43
N ILE A 468 2.87 -65.88 15.37
CA ILE A 468 2.05 -66.26 14.22
C ILE A 468 0.91 -65.24 14.03
N PHE A 469 0.14 -64.95 15.08
CA PHE A 469 -0.93 -63.96 15.00
C PHE A 469 -0.41 -62.54 14.77
N GLU A 470 0.76 -62.17 15.30
CA GLU A 470 1.40 -60.88 15.03
C GLU A 470 1.68 -60.70 13.54
N LYS A 471 2.27 -61.72 12.88
CA LYS A 471 2.53 -61.68 11.42
C LYS A 471 1.26 -61.59 10.60
N VAL A 472 0.21 -62.29 11.02
CA VAL A 472 -1.08 -62.28 10.33
C VAL A 472 -1.76 -60.92 10.51
N VAL A 473 -1.71 -60.33 11.70
CA VAL A 473 -2.20 -58.97 11.96
C VAL A 473 -1.44 -57.94 11.12
N ASP A 474 -0.12 -58.04 11.04
CA ASP A 474 0.72 -57.15 10.23
C ASP A 474 0.44 -57.28 8.72
N SER A 475 -0.13 -58.40 8.27
CA SER A 475 -0.46 -58.63 6.84
C SER A 475 -1.78 -58.01 6.39
N ILE A 476 -2.59 -57.43 7.29
CA ILE A 476 -3.91 -56.92 6.94
C ILE A 476 -3.77 -55.51 6.36
N SER A 477 -4.14 -55.34 5.09
CA SER A 477 -4.20 -54.02 4.46
C SER A 477 -5.35 -53.16 4.98
N ASP A 478 -5.16 -51.85 4.91
CA ASP A 478 -6.21 -50.90 5.28
C ASP A 478 -7.45 -51.00 4.37
N GLU A 479 -7.28 -51.40 3.10
CA GLU A 479 -8.41 -51.71 2.21
C GLU A 479 -9.21 -52.92 2.68
N THR A 480 -8.54 -54.00 3.10
CA THR A 480 -9.21 -55.17 3.67
C THR A 480 -9.97 -54.78 4.95
N LYS A 481 -9.34 -53.96 5.81
CA LYS A 481 -10.00 -53.45 7.02
C LYS A 481 -11.26 -52.65 6.67
N GLN A 482 -11.16 -51.74 5.70
CA GLN A 482 -12.30 -50.93 5.27
C GLN A 482 -13.42 -51.78 4.63
N SER A 483 -13.07 -52.73 3.78
CA SER A 483 -14.02 -53.63 3.13
C SER A 483 -14.81 -54.47 4.15
N ILE A 484 -14.13 -55.03 5.15
CA ILE A 484 -14.78 -55.78 6.24
C ILE A 484 -15.71 -54.86 7.04
N ILE A 485 -15.26 -53.66 7.42
CA ILE A 485 -16.09 -52.72 8.19
C ILE A 485 -17.35 -52.31 7.40
N ASN A 486 -17.19 -51.98 6.11
CA ASN A 486 -18.28 -51.53 5.24
C ASN A 486 -19.37 -52.60 5.01
N LYS A 487 -19.01 -53.88 5.09
CA LYS A 487 -19.95 -55.00 4.99
C LYS A 487 -20.95 -55.02 6.15
N TRP A 488 -20.50 -54.67 7.36
CA TRP A 488 -21.31 -54.77 8.58
C TRP A 488 -21.95 -53.45 8.99
N VAL A 489 -21.31 -52.34 8.67
CA VAL A 489 -21.84 -51.00 8.95
C VAL A 489 -21.99 -50.30 7.61
N SER A 490 -23.21 -50.27 7.07
CA SER A 490 -23.50 -49.37 5.96
C SER A 490 -23.36 -47.94 6.50
N ILE A 491 -22.19 -47.33 6.29
CA ILE A 491 -22.08 -45.88 6.36
C ILE A 491 -22.78 -45.39 5.10
N LYS A 492 -24.12 -45.40 5.14
CA LYS A 492 -24.88 -44.47 4.31
C LYS A 492 -24.42 -43.10 4.80
N TYR A 493 -23.44 -42.52 4.11
CA TYR A 493 -23.32 -41.09 4.05
C TYR A 493 -24.61 -40.59 3.39
N GLU A 494 -25.71 -40.58 4.14
CA GLU A 494 -26.56 -39.42 4.05
C GLU A 494 -25.68 -38.27 4.53
N LYS A 495 -24.96 -37.66 3.59
CA LYS A 495 -24.82 -36.21 3.67
C LYS A 495 -26.25 -35.69 3.68
N SER A 496 -26.88 -35.68 4.85
CA SER A 496 -27.90 -34.70 5.16
C SER A 496 -27.14 -33.39 5.10
N ILE A 497 -26.99 -32.87 3.87
CA ILE A 497 -26.79 -31.44 3.68
C ILE A 497 -27.89 -30.87 4.55
N ASP A 498 -27.51 -30.17 5.62
CA ASP A 498 -28.47 -29.47 6.44
C ASP A 498 -29.19 -28.52 5.49
N TYR A 499 -30.35 -28.94 4.98
CA TYR A 499 -31.07 -28.20 3.96
C TYR A 499 -31.45 -26.84 4.51
N LYS A 500 -31.57 -26.69 5.84
CA LYS A 500 -31.77 -25.40 6.47
C LYS A 500 -30.54 -24.50 6.33
N LEU A 501 -29.34 -25.02 6.60
CA LEU A 501 -28.09 -24.27 6.36
C LEU A 501 -27.89 -24.00 4.86
N PHE A 502 -28.11 -24.98 4.01
CA PHE A 502 -27.99 -24.86 2.55
C PHE A 502 -28.98 -23.85 1.97
N TRP A 503 -30.26 -23.91 2.36
CA TRP A 503 -31.25 -22.90 2.00
C TRP A 503 -30.96 -21.55 2.66
N SER A 504 -30.37 -21.49 3.86
CA SER A 504 -29.94 -20.22 4.47
C SER A 504 -28.77 -19.58 3.69
N ILE A 505 -27.85 -20.39 3.17
CA ILE A 505 -26.75 -19.94 2.32
C ILE A 505 -27.29 -19.55 0.94
N ILE A 506 -28.19 -20.34 0.35
CA ILE A 506 -28.83 -20.00 -0.93
C ILE A 506 -29.66 -18.73 -0.81
N THR A 507 -30.46 -18.58 0.24
CA THR A 507 -31.25 -17.36 0.46
C THR A 507 -30.34 -16.16 0.71
N PHE A 508 -29.27 -16.31 1.49
CA PHE A 508 -28.26 -15.27 1.66
C PHE A 508 -27.55 -14.91 0.35
N LEU A 509 -27.12 -15.90 -0.43
CA LEU A 509 -26.52 -15.71 -1.76
C LEU A 509 -27.53 -15.13 -2.76
N PHE A 510 -28.81 -15.48 -2.65
CA PHE A 510 -29.90 -14.92 -3.45
C PHE A 510 -30.16 -13.46 -3.06
N PHE A 511 -30.12 -13.11 -1.78
CA PHE A 511 -30.18 -11.73 -1.31
C PHE A 511 -28.95 -10.94 -1.76
N ILE A 512 -27.74 -11.53 -1.72
CA ILE A 512 -26.53 -10.93 -2.29
C ILE A 512 -26.68 -10.75 -3.79
N LEU A 513 -27.20 -11.75 -4.51
CA LEU A 513 -27.41 -11.68 -5.95
C LEU A 513 -28.46 -10.63 -6.30
N LEU A 514 -29.56 -10.54 -5.54
CA LEU A 514 -30.56 -9.49 -5.68
C LEU A 514 -29.98 -8.12 -5.33
N LEU A 515 -29.11 -8.02 -4.32
CA LEU A 515 -28.42 -6.78 -3.98
C LEU A 515 -27.47 -6.38 -5.11
N ILE A 516 -26.69 -7.31 -5.65
CA ILE A 516 -25.80 -7.10 -6.81
C ILE A 516 -26.62 -6.72 -8.04
N LEU A 517 -27.75 -7.39 -8.30
CA LEU A 517 -28.63 -7.09 -9.41
C LEU A 517 -29.29 -5.73 -9.22
N TYR A 518 -29.69 -5.39 -8.00
CA TYR A 518 -30.24 -4.10 -7.63
C TYR A 518 -29.21 -2.99 -7.80
N THR A 519 -27.99 -3.16 -7.28
CA THR A 519 -26.88 -2.21 -7.48
C THR A 519 -26.49 -2.12 -8.95
N TYR A 520 -26.51 -3.23 -9.69
CA TYR A 520 -26.30 -3.25 -11.13
C TYR A 520 -27.39 -2.50 -11.90
N ILE A 521 -28.67 -2.67 -11.54
CA ILE A 521 -29.79 -1.94 -12.14
C ILE A 521 -29.69 -0.46 -11.79
N LEU A 522 -29.35 -0.11 -10.55
CA LEU A 522 -29.12 1.27 -10.14
C LEU A 522 -27.94 1.88 -10.88
N GLN A 523 -26.82 1.16 -10.98
CA GLN A 523 -25.65 1.58 -11.76
C GLN A 523 -26.01 1.74 -13.23
N ARG A 524 -26.75 0.81 -13.85
CA ARG A 524 -27.24 0.94 -15.22
C ARG A 524 -28.16 2.14 -15.39
N ARG A 525 -29.06 2.42 -14.44
CA ARG A 525 -29.90 3.61 -14.43
C ARG A 525 -29.06 4.88 -14.29
N TYR A 526 -28.06 4.86 -13.43
CA TYR A 526 -27.15 5.99 -13.22
C TYR A 526 -26.26 6.22 -14.44
N ILE A 527 -25.71 5.15 -15.05
CA ILE A 527 -24.97 5.20 -16.30
C ILE A 527 -25.87 5.71 -17.42
N ARG A 528 -27.11 5.23 -17.56
CA ARG A 528 -28.04 5.78 -18.56
C ARG A 528 -28.34 7.26 -18.32
N LYS A 529 -28.51 7.68 -17.06
CA LYS A 529 -28.66 9.11 -16.71
C LYS A 529 -27.37 9.88 -17.04
N LEU A 530 -26.21 9.34 -16.72
CA LEU A 530 -24.90 9.93 -17.05
C LEU A 530 -24.69 10.00 -18.54
N THR A 531 -25.08 8.99 -19.31
CA THR A 531 -24.99 8.96 -20.77
C THR A 531 -25.96 9.96 -21.36
N LYS A 532 -27.21 10.04 -20.87
CA LYS A 532 -28.15 11.10 -21.29
C LYS A 532 -27.64 12.48 -20.93
N VAL A 533 -27.13 12.69 -19.73
CA VAL A 533 -26.52 13.96 -19.31
C VAL A 533 -25.26 14.22 -20.12
N LYS A 534 -24.48 13.20 -20.49
CA LYS A 534 -23.30 13.33 -21.35
C LYS A 534 -23.69 13.63 -22.79
N GLU A 535 -24.74 13.03 -23.33
CA GLU A 535 -25.31 13.32 -24.65
C GLU A 535 -25.96 14.70 -24.65
N GLU A 536 -26.64 15.10 -23.58
CA GLU A 536 -27.14 16.46 -23.39
C GLU A 536 -26.00 17.44 -23.23
N ILE A 537 -24.92 17.10 -22.52
CA ILE A 537 -23.70 17.92 -22.42
C ILE A 537 -22.95 17.91 -23.75
N GLU A 538 -22.91 16.84 -24.52
CA GLU A 538 -22.24 16.76 -25.81
C GLU A 538 -23.04 17.50 -26.87
N LEU A 539 -24.38 17.40 -26.85
CA LEU A 539 -25.28 18.19 -27.68
C LEU A 539 -25.27 19.65 -27.25
N LEU A 540 -25.24 19.93 -25.95
CA LEU A 540 -25.11 21.29 -25.43
C LEU A 540 -23.73 21.83 -25.72
N ASN A 541 -22.66 21.03 -25.65
CA ASN A 541 -21.30 21.40 -26.00
C ASN A 541 -21.17 21.56 -27.49
N SER A 542 -21.80 20.74 -28.33
CA SER A 542 -21.79 20.91 -29.78
C SER A 542 -22.62 22.12 -30.19
N THR A 543 -23.77 22.34 -29.54
CA THR A 543 -24.58 23.55 -29.72
C THR A 543 -23.86 24.76 -29.15
N LEU A 544 -23.10 24.61 -28.06
CA LEU A 544 -22.29 25.65 -27.47
C LEU A 544 -21.05 25.87 -28.31
N GLU A 545 -20.45 24.87 -28.94
CA GLU A 545 -19.33 24.98 -29.86
C GLU A 545 -19.79 25.60 -31.16
N GLU A 546 -20.98 25.26 -31.66
CA GLU A 546 -21.61 25.90 -32.81
C GLU A 546 -22.02 27.33 -32.45
N LYS A 547 -22.59 27.57 -31.26
CA LYS A 547 -22.86 28.93 -30.77
C LYS A 547 -21.59 29.67 -30.44
N VAL A 548 -20.53 29.03 -29.97
CA VAL A 548 -19.23 29.63 -29.70
C VAL A 548 -18.54 29.86 -31.02
N GLN A 549 -18.72 29.04 -32.05
CA GLN A 549 -18.17 29.24 -33.38
C GLN A 549 -18.95 30.32 -34.11
N GLN A 550 -20.27 30.34 -34.03
CA GLN A 550 -21.12 31.45 -34.50
C GLN A 550 -20.82 32.71 -33.71
N ARG A 551 -20.72 32.65 -32.38
CA ARG A 551 -20.32 33.79 -31.55
C ARG A 551 -18.87 34.15 -31.76
N THR A 552 -17.97 33.25 -32.11
CA THR A 552 -16.55 33.53 -32.40
C THR A 552 -16.45 34.07 -33.80
N GLN A 553 -17.30 33.69 -34.74
CA GLN A 553 -17.41 34.32 -36.06
C GLN A 553 -18.08 35.68 -35.96
N GLU A 554 -19.14 35.83 -35.17
CA GLU A 554 -19.77 37.12 -34.84
C GLU A 554 -18.82 37.98 -34.02
N LEU A 555 -18.04 37.41 -33.10
CA LEU A 555 -17.03 38.09 -32.30
C LEU A 555 -15.74 38.25 -33.09
N GLU A 556 -15.46 37.51 -34.15
CA GLU A 556 -14.34 37.75 -35.06
C GLU A 556 -14.74 38.80 -36.08
N LEU A 557 -15.98 38.82 -36.54
CA LEU A 557 -16.56 39.89 -37.33
C LEU A 557 -16.70 41.14 -36.48
N SER A 558 -17.20 41.03 -35.25
CA SER A 558 -17.32 42.11 -34.29
C SER A 558 -15.98 42.45 -33.68
N ASN A 559 -14.98 41.57 -33.55
CA ASN A 559 -13.60 41.91 -33.18
C ASN A 559 -12.86 42.43 -34.39
N LYS A 560 -13.21 42.08 -35.62
CA LYS A 560 -12.64 42.70 -36.81
C LYS A 560 -13.25 44.07 -36.98
N GLU A 561 -14.54 44.25 -36.71
CA GLU A 561 -15.23 45.54 -36.65
C GLU A 561 -14.76 46.33 -35.43
N LEU A 562 -14.54 45.70 -34.28
CA LEU A 562 -14.06 46.32 -33.04
C LEU A 562 -12.56 46.48 -33.05
N LYS A 563 -11.79 45.75 -33.86
CA LYS A 563 -10.37 45.97 -34.16
C LYS A 563 -10.19 46.98 -35.27
N LEU A 564 -11.13 47.08 -36.21
CA LEU A 564 -11.22 48.23 -37.10
C LEU A 564 -11.62 49.46 -36.30
N LYS A 565 -12.63 49.37 -35.42
CA LYS A 565 -13.05 50.46 -34.53
C LYS A 565 -12.07 50.70 -33.39
N THR A 566 -11.28 49.74 -32.92
CA THR A 566 -10.19 49.96 -31.95
C THR A 566 -8.92 50.37 -32.64
N SER A 567 -8.62 49.96 -33.87
CA SER A 567 -7.57 50.62 -34.66
C SER A 567 -7.99 52.01 -35.09
N GLU A 568 -9.28 52.26 -35.32
CA GLU A 568 -9.85 53.59 -35.55
C GLU A 568 -9.92 54.37 -34.24
N LEU A 569 -10.24 53.77 -33.09
CA LEU A 569 -10.23 54.37 -31.74
C LEU A 569 -8.83 54.44 -31.15
N GLU A 570 -7.83 53.68 -31.60
CA GLU A 570 -6.41 53.75 -31.20
C GLU A 570 -5.67 54.68 -32.16
N TYR A 571 -6.06 54.74 -33.43
CA TYR A 571 -5.69 55.83 -34.31
C TYR A 571 -6.30 57.13 -33.81
N LEU A 572 -7.58 57.12 -33.42
CA LEU A 572 -8.28 58.26 -32.83
C LEU A 572 -7.82 58.51 -31.39
N ASN A 573 -7.51 57.52 -30.55
CA ASN A 573 -6.96 57.70 -29.19
C ASN A 573 -5.50 58.07 -29.23
N ASN A 574 -4.66 57.54 -30.12
CA ASN A 574 -3.31 58.08 -30.28
C ASN A 574 -3.37 59.47 -30.90
N THR A 575 -4.27 59.73 -31.85
CA THR A 575 -4.49 61.09 -32.36
C THR A 575 -5.11 62.01 -31.31
N LEU A 576 -5.99 61.51 -30.45
CA LEU A 576 -6.64 62.22 -29.34
C LEU A 576 -5.72 62.33 -28.15
N ASP A 577 -4.78 61.43 -27.89
CA ASP A 577 -3.79 61.49 -26.82
C ASP A 577 -2.64 62.36 -27.27
N ILE A 578 -2.23 62.29 -28.54
CA ILE A 578 -1.36 63.29 -29.16
C ILE A 578 -2.06 64.65 -29.14
N ARG A 579 -3.36 64.74 -29.48
CA ARG A 579 -4.12 65.99 -29.39
C ARG A 579 -4.30 66.44 -27.95
N ILE A 580 -4.69 65.60 -27.00
CA ILE A 580 -4.94 65.91 -25.58
C ILE A 580 -3.63 66.27 -24.92
N LYS A 581 -2.53 65.56 -25.19
CA LYS A 581 -1.20 65.92 -24.68
C LYS A 581 -0.73 67.22 -25.30
N LYS A 582 -0.96 67.44 -26.60
CA LYS A 582 -0.72 68.72 -27.27
C LYS A 582 -1.67 69.83 -26.80
N GLU A 583 -2.90 69.53 -26.40
CA GLU A 583 -3.95 70.44 -25.91
C GLU A 583 -3.68 70.79 -24.45
N ILE A 584 -3.23 69.84 -23.63
CA ILE A 584 -2.79 70.03 -22.24
C ILE A 584 -1.50 70.82 -22.23
N ASP A 585 -0.52 70.48 -23.08
CA ASP A 585 0.70 71.28 -23.22
C ASP A 585 0.40 72.66 -23.81
N SER A 586 -0.54 72.77 -24.75
CA SER A 586 -1.02 74.05 -25.29
C SER A 586 -1.80 74.85 -24.26
N ARG A 587 -2.62 74.22 -23.41
CA ARG A 587 -3.35 74.85 -22.29
C ARG A 587 -2.40 75.32 -21.21
N LYS A 588 -1.41 74.50 -20.82
CA LYS A 588 -0.36 74.90 -19.89
C LYS A 588 0.48 76.04 -20.46
N LYS A 589 0.83 75.98 -21.75
CA LYS A 589 1.50 77.09 -22.45
C LYS A 589 0.63 78.32 -22.51
N GLN A 590 -0.66 78.20 -22.82
CA GLN A 590 -1.61 79.31 -22.80
C GLN A 590 -1.71 79.90 -21.41
N GLU A 591 -1.90 79.11 -20.36
CA GLU A 591 -1.95 79.56 -18.96
C GLU A 591 -0.67 80.31 -18.55
N GLN A 592 0.52 79.78 -18.89
CA GLN A 592 1.78 80.49 -18.70
C GLN A 592 1.86 81.78 -19.53
N LEU A 593 1.37 81.77 -20.77
CA LEU A 593 1.27 82.95 -21.63
C LEU A 593 0.31 83.98 -21.03
N LEU A 594 -0.79 83.56 -20.40
CA LEU A 594 -1.76 84.44 -19.74
C LEU A 594 -1.15 85.09 -18.51
N ILE A 595 -0.42 84.34 -17.69
CA ILE A 595 0.34 84.88 -16.56
C ILE A 595 1.36 85.92 -17.06
N GLN A 596 2.07 85.61 -18.16
CA GLN A 596 3.01 86.56 -18.77
C GLN A 596 2.31 87.80 -19.36
N GLN A 597 1.17 87.64 -20.05
CA GLN A 597 0.40 88.76 -20.60
C GLN A 597 -0.18 89.64 -19.50
N SER A 598 -0.72 89.07 -18.42
CA SER A 598 -1.18 89.83 -17.25
C SER A 598 -0.04 90.66 -16.68
N LYS A 599 1.14 90.05 -16.49
CA LYS A 599 2.32 90.73 -15.97
C LYS A 599 2.79 91.84 -16.91
N LEU A 600 2.77 91.61 -18.22
CA LEU A 600 3.11 92.62 -19.22
C LEU A 600 2.10 93.78 -19.26
N ALA A 601 0.81 93.51 -19.06
CA ALA A 601 -0.22 94.53 -19.05
C ALA A 601 -0.17 95.40 -17.78
N GLU A 602 0.03 94.80 -16.60
CA GLU A 602 0.32 95.53 -15.35
C GLU A 602 1.63 96.34 -15.47
N MET A 603 2.65 95.78 -16.12
CA MET A 603 3.86 96.53 -16.48
C MET A 603 3.55 97.70 -17.42
N GLY A 604 2.60 97.58 -18.35
CA GLY A 604 2.20 98.66 -19.25
C GLY A 604 1.61 99.87 -18.51
N GLU A 605 0.70 99.65 -17.57
CA GLU A 605 0.15 100.71 -16.71
C GLU A 605 1.24 101.34 -15.81
N MET A 606 2.10 100.52 -15.22
CA MET A 606 3.23 101.02 -14.43
C MET A 606 4.26 101.76 -15.28
N ILE A 607 4.55 101.33 -16.51
CA ILE A 607 5.42 102.05 -17.45
C ILE A 607 4.82 103.41 -17.78
N SER A 608 3.50 103.53 -17.89
CA SER A 608 2.82 104.83 -18.05
C SER A 608 3.02 105.72 -16.82
N MET A 609 2.89 105.18 -15.60
CA MET A 609 3.18 105.90 -14.35
C MET A 609 4.66 106.31 -14.24
N ILE A 610 5.59 105.41 -14.59
CA ILE A 610 7.04 105.66 -14.64
C ILE A 610 7.35 106.76 -15.65
N ALA A 611 6.79 106.66 -16.87
CA ALA A 611 6.98 107.65 -17.90
C ALA A 611 6.49 109.02 -17.43
N HIS A 612 5.37 109.09 -16.72
CA HIS A 612 4.89 110.33 -16.12
C HIS A 612 5.84 110.86 -15.02
N GLN A 613 6.26 110.01 -14.09
CA GLN A 613 7.20 110.37 -13.01
C GLN A 613 8.61 110.72 -13.50
N TRP A 614 9.05 110.20 -14.65
CA TRP A 614 10.30 110.57 -15.30
C TRP A 614 10.17 111.82 -16.18
N LYS A 615 9.04 112.02 -16.83
CA LYS A 615 8.81 113.20 -17.69
C LYS A 615 8.92 114.48 -16.87
N GLN A 616 8.53 114.47 -15.60
CA GLN A 616 8.67 115.61 -14.68
C GLN A 616 10.12 116.06 -14.47
N PRO A 617 11.05 115.25 -13.93
CA PRO A 617 12.46 115.60 -13.79
C PRO A 617 13.17 115.78 -15.13
N LEU A 618 12.79 115.03 -16.18
CA LEU A 618 13.36 115.21 -17.52
C LEU A 618 12.98 116.55 -18.16
N SER A 619 11.74 117.00 -17.95
CA SER A 619 11.28 118.32 -18.41
C SER A 619 11.99 119.43 -17.64
N ALA A 620 12.17 119.25 -16.32
CA ALA A 620 12.99 120.15 -15.51
C ALA A 620 14.44 120.22 -16.03
N LEU A 621 15.08 119.08 -16.35
CA LEU A 621 16.40 119.02 -16.98
C LEU A 621 16.44 119.72 -18.35
N GLY A 622 15.41 119.52 -19.19
CA GLY A 622 15.28 120.20 -20.47
C GLY A 622 15.19 121.72 -20.33
N THR A 623 14.40 122.20 -19.36
CA THR A 623 14.31 123.63 -19.02
C THR A 623 15.64 124.18 -18.52
N ILE A 624 16.38 123.42 -17.71
CA ILE A 624 17.73 123.80 -17.26
C ILE A 624 18.66 124.01 -18.46
N ILE A 625 18.70 123.06 -19.41
CA ILE A 625 19.56 123.14 -20.60
C ILE A 625 19.15 124.30 -21.51
N GLN A 626 17.86 124.49 -21.75
CA GLN A 626 17.35 125.62 -22.54
C GLN A 626 17.70 126.97 -21.89
N ASN A 627 17.59 127.08 -20.57
CA ASN A 627 17.96 128.28 -19.84
C ASN A 627 19.46 128.56 -19.93
N ILE A 628 20.31 127.53 -19.87
CA ILE A 628 21.75 127.66 -20.09
C ILE A 628 22.03 128.17 -21.51
N HIS A 629 21.45 127.55 -22.54
CA HIS A 629 21.64 127.95 -23.93
C HIS A 629 21.13 129.38 -24.20
N LEU A 630 19.95 129.73 -23.70
CA LEU A 630 19.39 131.06 -23.82
C LEU A 630 20.32 132.10 -23.20
N ARG A 631 20.81 131.85 -21.97
CA ARG A 631 21.76 132.75 -21.32
C ARG A 631 23.07 132.86 -22.08
N HIS A 632 23.56 131.77 -22.65
CA HIS A 632 24.74 131.78 -23.51
C HIS A 632 24.54 132.66 -24.75
N SER A 633 23.45 132.45 -25.50
CA SER A 633 23.13 133.21 -26.71
C SER A 633 22.93 134.71 -26.44
N LEU A 634 22.44 135.05 -25.24
CA LEU A 634 22.35 136.43 -24.76
C LEU A 634 23.66 136.97 -24.16
N LYS A 635 24.76 136.20 -24.17
CA LYS A 635 26.06 136.49 -23.53
C LYS A 635 25.97 136.80 -22.02
N LYS A 636 24.96 136.22 -21.35
CA LYS A 636 24.68 136.34 -19.91
C LYS A 636 24.88 135.02 -19.15
N LEU A 637 25.70 134.13 -19.69
CA LEU A 637 26.07 132.88 -19.02
C LEU A 637 27.31 133.12 -18.15
N ASP A 638 27.21 132.83 -16.86
CA ASP A 638 28.29 132.91 -15.88
C ASP A 638 28.47 131.56 -15.15
N ASP A 639 29.65 131.36 -14.58
CA ASP A 639 30.04 130.08 -13.97
C ASP A 639 29.19 129.73 -12.74
N GLU A 640 28.76 130.73 -11.96
CA GLU A 640 27.91 130.53 -10.78
C GLU A 640 26.54 129.96 -11.17
N TYR A 641 25.94 130.50 -12.23
CA TYR A 641 24.68 130.01 -12.77
C TYR A 641 24.84 128.58 -13.32
N ILE A 642 25.94 128.29 -14.04
CA ILE A 642 26.23 126.93 -14.55
C ILE A 642 26.30 125.94 -13.39
N ASP A 643 27.00 126.28 -12.30
CA ASP A 643 27.23 125.36 -11.19
C ASP A 643 25.94 125.10 -10.39
N LYS A 644 25.08 126.11 -10.24
CA LYS A 644 23.74 125.95 -9.65
C LYS A 644 22.86 125.04 -10.52
N GLN A 645 22.88 125.22 -11.83
CA GLN A 645 22.15 124.35 -12.76
C GLN A 645 22.69 122.92 -12.72
N ARG A 646 24.00 122.73 -12.55
CA ARG A 646 24.64 121.41 -12.42
C ARG A 646 24.18 120.65 -11.17
N ILE A 647 24.17 121.29 -9.99
CA ILE A 647 23.72 120.64 -8.74
C ILE A 647 22.25 120.19 -8.83
N LEU A 648 21.38 121.08 -9.32
CA LEU A 648 19.96 120.76 -9.48
C LEU A 648 19.76 119.60 -10.47
N SER A 649 20.53 119.60 -11.57
CA SER A 649 20.50 118.53 -12.57
C SER A 649 20.88 117.17 -11.97
N ASN A 650 21.93 117.13 -11.14
CA ASN A 650 22.38 115.89 -10.49
C ASN A 650 21.36 115.34 -9.49
N ALA A 651 20.73 116.20 -8.68
CA ALA A 651 19.68 115.75 -7.75
C ALA A 651 18.46 115.16 -8.49
N LEU A 652 18.11 115.73 -9.65
CA LEU A 652 17.03 115.21 -10.50
C LEU A 652 17.40 113.87 -11.14
N THR A 653 18.64 113.70 -11.61
CA THR A 653 19.09 112.43 -12.19
C THR A 653 19.20 111.32 -11.15
N GLU A 654 19.64 111.62 -9.92
CA GLU A 654 19.69 110.65 -8.83
C GLU A 654 18.28 110.21 -8.39
N LYS A 655 17.34 111.17 -8.27
CA LYS A 655 15.93 110.85 -7.99
C LYS A 655 15.31 110.00 -9.10
N MET A 656 15.62 110.29 -10.36
CA MET A 656 15.21 109.44 -11.48
C MET A 656 15.79 108.04 -11.30
N SER A 657 17.11 107.90 -11.11
CA SER A 657 17.78 106.60 -10.97
C SER A 657 17.21 105.75 -9.84
N LYS A 658 17.01 106.32 -8.65
CA LYS A 658 16.44 105.59 -7.51
C LYS A 658 15.03 105.08 -7.80
N THR A 659 14.21 105.90 -8.44
CA THR A 659 12.86 105.51 -8.87
C THR A 659 12.92 104.31 -9.82
N ILE A 660 13.85 104.30 -10.78
CA ILE A 660 14.05 103.16 -11.70
C ILE A 660 14.41 101.88 -10.94
N ASP A 661 15.35 101.99 -10.01
CA ASP A 661 15.82 100.83 -9.27
C ASP A 661 14.72 100.26 -8.37
N ASP A 662 13.92 101.10 -7.72
CA ASP A 662 12.78 100.66 -6.90
C ASP A 662 11.73 99.92 -7.75
N PHE A 663 11.38 100.43 -8.94
CA PHE A 663 10.48 99.73 -9.88
C PHE A 663 11.09 98.44 -10.45
N ARG A 664 12.38 98.46 -10.79
CA ARG A 664 13.08 97.26 -11.30
C ARG A 664 13.14 96.17 -10.25
N ASN A 665 13.38 96.53 -8.99
CA ASN A 665 13.42 95.59 -7.88
C ASN A 665 12.04 95.02 -7.54
N PHE A 666 10.96 95.80 -7.71
CA PHE A 666 9.59 95.34 -7.49
C PHE A 666 9.20 94.13 -8.37
N PHE A 667 9.57 94.16 -9.65
CA PHE A 667 9.23 93.09 -10.61
C PHE A 667 10.29 91.98 -10.72
N LYS A 668 11.39 92.12 -9.99
CA LYS A 668 12.42 91.10 -9.93
C LYS A 668 11.77 89.83 -9.38
N PRO A 669 11.82 88.70 -10.11
CA PRO A 669 11.23 87.45 -9.64
C PRO A 669 12.02 87.02 -8.41
N ASN A 670 11.47 87.29 -7.22
CA ASN A 670 12.09 86.85 -5.97
C ASN A 670 11.82 85.36 -5.88
N LYS A 671 12.78 84.55 -6.37
CA LYS A 671 12.62 83.10 -6.48
C LYS A 671 12.66 82.38 -5.13
N GLU A 672 13.09 83.07 -4.09
CA GLU A 672 13.24 82.49 -2.76
C GLU A 672 12.34 83.22 -1.78
N LYS A 673 11.65 82.42 -0.95
CA LYS A 673 10.86 82.92 0.17
C LYS A 673 11.82 83.51 1.18
N GLN A 674 11.52 84.70 1.69
CA GLN A 674 12.32 85.36 2.71
C GLN A 674 11.45 85.75 3.90
N TYR A 675 12.09 85.93 5.06
CA TYR A 675 11.44 86.56 6.20
C TYR A 675 11.40 88.07 5.96
N PHE A 676 10.20 88.65 5.92
CA PHE A 676 10.03 90.09 5.74
C PHE A 676 8.93 90.66 6.65
N SER A 677 9.08 91.94 6.98
CA SER A 677 8.12 92.71 7.77
C SER A 677 6.91 93.07 6.90
N ILE A 678 5.70 92.74 7.36
CA ILE A 678 4.46 93.13 6.68
C ILE A 678 4.30 94.64 6.60
N LYS A 679 4.76 95.34 7.64
CA LYS A 679 4.74 96.80 7.68
C LYS A 679 5.55 97.37 6.52
N ASP A 680 6.74 96.84 6.28
CA ASP A 680 7.63 97.33 5.23
C ASP A 680 7.03 97.10 3.84
N ALA A 681 6.37 95.95 3.62
CA ALA A 681 5.67 95.67 2.37
C ALA A 681 4.50 96.63 2.11
N ILE A 682 3.72 96.94 3.15
CA ILE A 682 2.62 97.91 3.07
C ILE A 682 3.17 99.32 2.84
N ASP A 683 4.18 99.75 3.60
CA ASP A 683 4.78 101.08 3.51
C ASP A 683 5.42 101.30 2.13
N LYS A 684 6.12 100.30 1.58
CA LYS A 684 6.66 100.34 0.20
C LYS A 684 5.55 100.45 -0.84
N THR A 685 4.47 99.69 -0.68
CA THR A 685 3.34 99.75 -1.61
C THR A 685 2.65 101.11 -1.58
N ILE A 686 2.45 101.69 -0.39
CA ILE A 686 1.90 103.03 -0.22
C ILE A 686 2.83 104.08 -0.85
N PHE A 687 4.14 103.97 -0.64
CA PHE A 687 5.11 104.88 -1.23
C PHE A 687 5.02 104.94 -2.76
N LEU A 688 4.81 103.79 -3.43
CA LEU A 688 4.70 103.71 -4.89
C LEU A 688 3.46 104.44 -5.46
N ILE A 689 2.41 104.59 -4.65
CA ILE A 689 1.13 105.19 -5.08
C ILE A 689 0.86 106.57 -4.47
N ASP A 690 1.68 107.01 -3.52
CA ASP A 690 1.45 108.18 -2.66
C ASP A 690 1.12 109.45 -3.46
N ASP A 691 1.90 109.78 -4.49
CA ASP A 691 1.66 110.96 -5.34
C ASP A 691 0.34 110.88 -6.12
N SER A 692 -0.02 109.67 -6.60
CA SER A 692 -1.30 109.46 -7.31
C SER A 692 -2.49 109.55 -6.36
N PHE A 693 -2.32 109.23 -5.09
CA PHE A 693 -3.41 109.27 -4.11
C PHE A 693 -3.59 110.67 -3.55
N LYS A 694 -2.48 111.40 -3.31
CA LYS A 694 -2.49 112.81 -2.94
C LYS A 694 -3.13 113.70 -4.00
N SER A 695 -2.82 113.48 -5.29
CA SER A 695 -3.44 114.26 -6.38
C SER A 695 -4.96 114.08 -6.48
N ASN A 696 -5.48 112.95 -5.98
CA ASN A 696 -6.91 112.65 -5.92
C ASN A 696 -7.51 112.85 -4.52
N SER A 697 -6.77 113.48 -3.59
CA SER A 697 -7.21 113.76 -2.20
C SER A 697 -7.67 112.53 -1.40
N ILE A 698 -7.08 111.36 -1.66
CA ILE A 698 -7.42 110.10 -0.98
C ILE A 698 -6.60 109.96 0.29
N LYS A 699 -7.27 109.75 1.44
CA LYS A 699 -6.63 109.58 2.74
C LYS A 699 -6.46 108.10 3.07
N ILE A 700 -5.22 107.67 3.33
CA ILE A 700 -4.91 106.31 3.80
C ILE A 700 -4.64 106.36 5.31
N GLU A 701 -5.38 105.57 6.08
CA GLU A 701 -5.18 105.41 7.53
C GLU A 701 -4.70 104.00 7.85
N CYS A 702 -3.51 103.91 8.46
CA CYS A 702 -2.85 102.65 8.78
C CYS A 702 -2.93 102.36 10.28
N GLN A 703 -3.49 101.20 10.64
CA GLN A 703 -3.43 100.62 11.98
C GLN A 703 -2.67 99.30 11.90
N ILE A 704 -1.34 99.42 11.83
CA ILE A 704 -0.44 98.28 11.62
C ILE A 704 0.15 97.87 12.97
N ALA A 705 -0.01 96.61 13.34
CA ALA A 705 0.73 96.03 14.46
C ALA A 705 2.23 96.03 14.11
N ASN A 706 3.06 96.74 14.89
CA ASN A 706 4.50 96.65 14.75
C ASN A 706 4.93 95.21 15.12
N ASP A 707 5.88 94.65 14.35
CA ASP A 707 6.61 93.41 14.66
C ASP A 707 6.06 92.06 14.13
N ILE A 708 5.29 92.05 13.03
CA ILE A 708 4.92 90.79 12.37
C ILE A 708 5.81 90.51 11.15
N ILE A 709 6.67 89.51 11.28
CA ILE A 709 7.51 88.97 10.21
C ILE A 709 6.86 87.70 9.65
N ILE A 710 6.77 87.57 8.33
CA ILE A 710 6.26 86.37 7.67
C ILE A 710 7.28 85.80 6.68
N TYR A 711 7.19 84.49 6.42
CA TYR A 711 8.02 83.82 5.43
C TYR A 711 7.28 83.70 4.10
N GLY A 712 7.70 84.45 3.08
CA GLY A 712 7.04 84.46 1.78
C GLY A 712 7.71 85.37 0.78
N PHE A 713 6.94 85.81 -0.22
CA PHE A 713 7.43 86.69 -1.27
C PHE A 713 6.92 88.12 -1.03
N GLU A 714 7.80 88.98 -0.53
CA GLU A 714 7.48 90.39 -0.22
C GLU A 714 6.95 91.15 -1.44
N SER A 715 7.54 90.92 -2.61
CA SER A 715 7.14 91.57 -3.86
C SER A 715 5.78 91.09 -4.35
N GLU A 716 5.47 89.80 -4.24
CA GLU A 716 4.15 89.27 -4.63
C GLU A 716 3.04 89.78 -3.72
N LEU A 717 3.29 89.89 -2.41
CA LEU A 717 2.34 90.51 -1.48
C LEU A 717 2.14 92.00 -1.79
N SER A 718 3.22 92.73 -2.07
CA SER A 718 3.14 94.14 -2.45
C SER A 718 2.35 94.34 -3.75
N GLN A 719 2.46 93.41 -4.71
CA GLN A 719 1.66 93.41 -5.95
C GLN A 719 0.16 93.19 -5.69
N VAL A 720 -0.19 92.25 -4.81
CA VAL A 720 -1.59 92.02 -4.40
C VAL A 720 -2.16 93.28 -3.75
N LEU A 721 -1.42 93.90 -2.83
CA LEU A 721 -1.83 95.13 -2.15
C LEU A 721 -1.98 96.28 -3.15
N LEU A 722 -1.03 96.43 -4.07
CA LEU A 722 -1.08 97.46 -5.12
C LEU A 722 -2.34 97.32 -5.98
N ASN A 723 -2.64 96.11 -6.45
CA ASN A 723 -3.81 95.83 -7.28
C ASN A 723 -5.13 96.11 -6.55
N ILE A 724 -5.20 95.85 -5.24
CA ILE A 724 -6.39 96.17 -4.43
C ILE A 724 -6.52 97.69 -4.25
N LEU A 725 -5.42 98.37 -3.96
CA LEU A 725 -5.43 99.82 -3.72
C LEU A 725 -5.74 100.61 -4.99
N THR A 726 -5.17 100.24 -6.14
CA THR A 726 -5.47 100.92 -7.42
C THR A 726 -6.92 100.72 -7.83
N ASN A 727 -7.48 99.52 -7.65
CA ASN A 727 -8.91 99.29 -7.87
C ASN A 727 -9.79 100.14 -6.93
N SER A 728 -9.37 100.32 -5.68
CA SER A 728 -10.08 101.20 -4.73
C SER A 728 -10.03 102.67 -5.20
N LYS A 729 -8.87 103.14 -5.69
CA LYS A 729 -8.71 104.49 -6.26
C LYS A 729 -9.64 104.72 -7.43
N ASP A 730 -9.66 103.79 -8.39
CA ASP A 730 -10.48 103.93 -9.59
C ASP A 730 -11.96 103.98 -9.23
N ALA A 731 -12.39 103.17 -8.26
CA ALA A 731 -13.74 103.22 -7.73
C ALA A 731 -14.08 104.56 -7.05
N PHE A 732 -13.14 105.18 -6.32
CA PHE A 732 -13.37 106.52 -5.75
C PHE A 732 -13.58 107.60 -6.82
N ILE A 733 -12.79 107.55 -7.90
CA ILE A 733 -12.88 108.52 -9.00
C ILE A 733 -14.19 108.32 -9.77
N GLU A 734 -14.54 107.08 -10.07
CA GLU A 734 -15.76 106.73 -10.81
C GLU A 734 -17.03 107.09 -10.02
N ASN A 735 -17.05 106.75 -8.73
CA ASN A 735 -18.22 106.99 -7.86
C ASN A 735 -18.24 108.40 -7.22
N LYS A 736 -17.22 109.23 -7.48
CA LYS A 736 -17.10 110.62 -7.01
C LYS A 736 -17.33 110.76 -5.50
N ILE A 737 -16.67 109.94 -4.71
CA ILE A 737 -16.83 109.91 -3.26
C ILE A 737 -16.26 111.19 -2.62
N ASN A 738 -17.06 111.84 -1.79
CA ASN A 738 -16.59 112.94 -0.94
C ASN A 738 -15.81 112.37 0.25
N GLU A 739 -14.58 112.85 0.46
CA GLU A 739 -13.62 112.33 1.46
C GLU A 739 -13.25 110.83 1.26
N PRO A 740 -12.60 110.47 0.14
CA PRO A 740 -12.22 109.10 -0.14
C PRO A 740 -11.16 108.60 0.85
N LYS A 741 -11.44 107.46 1.47
CA LYS A 741 -10.66 106.93 2.59
C LYS A 741 -10.46 105.43 2.48
N ILE A 742 -9.20 105.01 2.65
CA ILE A 742 -8.82 103.59 2.79
C ILE A 742 -8.27 103.36 4.19
N VAL A 743 -8.73 102.29 4.84
CA VAL A 743 -8.23 101.85 6.13
C VAL A 743 -7.53 100.50 5.97
N ILE A 744 -6.26 100.45 6.35
CA ILE A 744 -5.47 99.22 6.34
C ILE A 744 -5.23 98.78 7.79
N LYS A 745 -5.67 97.58 8.14
CA LYS A 745 -5.48 97.00 9.48
C LYS A 745 -4.77 95.65 9.39
N THR A 746 -3.82 95.42 10.28
CA THR A 746 -3.20 94.10 10.44
C THR A 746 -3.54 93.50 11.79
N LYS A 747 -3.87 92.21 11.82
CA LYS A 747 -4.14 91.46 13.04
C LYS A 747 -3.56 90.06 12.98
N LYS A 748 -2.81 89.67 14.01
CA LYS A 748 -2.40 88.28 14.21
C LYS A 748 -3.56 87.48 14.80
N ILE A 749 -3.93 86.37 14.18
CA ILE A 749 -5.00 85.46 14.60
C ILE A 749 -4.41 84.05 14.62
N GLU A 750 -4.14 83.51 15.80
CA GLU A 750 -3.56 82.17 16.02
C GLU A 750 -2.33 81.89 15.12
N THR A 751 -2.53 81.13 14.04
CA THR A 751 -1.51 80.66 13.09
C THR A 751 -1.47 81.48 11.80
N HIS A 752 -2.27 82.55 11.69
CA HIS A 752 -2.37 83.37 10.49
C HIS A 752 -2.26 84.87 10.80
N MET A 753 -1.71 85.60 9.85
CA MET A 753 -1.71 87.05 9.80
C MET A 753 -2.83 87.48 8.88
N LYS A 754 -3.73 88.31 9.39
CA LYS A 754 -4.83 88.89 8.64
C LYS A 754 -4.52 90.33 8.27
N ILE A 755 -4.48 90.64 6.98
CA ILE A 755 -4.49 92.01 6.45
C ILE A 755 -5.91 92.33 6.00
N LEU A 756 -6.44 93.45 6.48
CA LEU A 756 -7.71 94.01 6.10
C LEU A 756 -7.46 95.31 5.34
N VAL A 757 -7.98 95.38 4.12
CA VAL A 757 -7.98 96.61 3.32
C VAL A 757 -9.43 96.96 3.05
N SER A 758 -9.89 98.05 3.67
CA SER A 758 -11.28 98.48 3.60
C SER A 758 -11.38 99.89 3.02
N ASP A 759 -12.23 100.06 2.01
CA ASP A 759 -12.53 101.35 1.39
C ASP A 759 -13.96 101.83 1.72
N ASN A 760 -14.24 103.09 1.43
CA ASN A 760 -15.59 103.68 1.41
C ASN A 760 -16.07 104.00 -0.02
N ALA A 761 -15.69 103.17 -1.01
CA ALA A 761 -15.86 103.46 -2.43
C ALA A 761 -17.25 103.06 -3.01
N GLY A 762 -18.25 102.77 -2.17
CA GLY A 762 -19.61 102.43 -2.63
C GLY A 762 -19.89 100.94 -2.89
N GLY A 763 -18.91 100.05 -2.66
CA GLY A 763 -19.12 98.59 -2.68
C GLY A 763 -19.14 97.97 -4.08
N ILE A 764 -19.16 96.64 -4.16
CA ILE A 764 -19.28 95.84 -5.40
C ILE A 764 -20.68 95.25 -5.51
N SER A 765 -21.32 95.28 -6.68
CA SER A 765 -22.65 94.68 -6.84
C SER A 765 -22.69 93.17 -6.51
N ASN A 766 -23.71 92.72 -5.77
CA ASN A 766 -23.85 91.32 -5.33
C ASN A 766 -23.97 90.31 -6.49
N SER A 767 -24.37 90.74 -7.69
CA SER A 767 -24.41 89.87 -8.87
C SER A 767 -23.04 89.52 -9.43
N ILE A 768 -22.03 90.34 -9.13
CA ILE A 768 -20.67 90.21 -9.67
C ILE A 768 -19.60 89.94 -8.62
N ILE A 769 -19.90 90.11 -7.32
CA ILE A 769 -18.91 89.92 -6.24
C ILE A 769 -18.28 88.53 -6.23
N ASN A 770 -19.02 87.48 -6.64
CA ASN A 770 -18.49 86.11 -6.76
C ASN A 770 -17.63 85.91 -8.03
N LYS A 771 -17.69 86.83 -8.99
CA LYS A 771 -17.00 86.78 -10.27
C LYS A 771 -15.75 87.68 -10.33
N VAL A 772 -15.53 88.55 -9.34
CA VAL A 772 -14.39 89.49 -9.36
C VAL A 772 -13.02 88.81 -9.36
N PHE A 773 -12.97 87.53 -8.97
CA PHE A 773 -11.77 86.70 -9.05
C PHE A 773 -11.78 85.76 -10.26
N GLU A 774 -12.71 85.90 -11.22
CA GLU A 774 -12.66 85.17 -12.49
C GLU A 774 -11.69 85.88 -13.45
N PRO A 775 -10.89 85.14 -14.24
CA PRO A 775 -9.96 85.74 -15.19
C PRO A 775 -10.70 86.51 -16.29
N TYR A 776 -10.16 87.67 -16.68
CA TYR A 776 -10.74 88.61 -17.67
C TYR A 776 -12.05 89.29 -17.24
N PHE A 777 -12.51 89.05 -16.03
CA PHE A 777 -13.68 89.74 -15.51
C PHE A 777 -13.30 91.16 -15.12
N THR A 778 -13.85 92.15 -15.81
CA THR A 778 -13.69 93.58 -15.53
C THR A 778 -15.02 94.29 -15.73
N THR A 779 -15.28 95.30 -14.89
CA THR A 779 -16.41 96.22 -15.05
C THR A 779 -16.01 97.53 -15.74
N LYS A 780 -14.70 97.71 -16.02
CA LYS A 780 -14.14 98.88 -16.71
C LYS A 780 -14.19 98.68 -18.22
N ASP A 781 -14.33 99.77 -18.99
CA ASP A 781 -14.27 99.72 -20.46
C ASP A 781 -12.97 99.05 -20.96
N SER A 782 -13.07 98.32 -22.07
CA SER A 782 -12.06 97.37 -22.59
C SER A 782 -10.66 97.94 -22.81
N TYR A 783 -10.49 99.25 -22.79
CA TYR A 783 -9.20 99.94 -22.91
C TYR A 783 -8.46 100.16 -21.58
N ASN A 784 -9.15 100.14 -20.43
CA ASN A 784 -8.60 100.58 -19.14
C ASN A 784 -8.60 99.49 -18.04
N GLY A 785 -8.93 98.25 -18.39
CA GLY A 785 -8.93 97.17 -17.40
C GLY A 785 -8.75 95.81 -18.06
N THR A 786 -7.70 95.10 -17.64
CA THR A 786 -7.37 93.77 -18.19
C THR A 786 -8.25 92.65 -17.62
N GLY A 787 -8.93 92.91 -16.48
CA GLY A 787 -9.73 91.92 -15.76
C GLY A 787 -8.91 90.77 -15.16
N LEU A 788 -7.58 90.88 -15.13
CA LEU A 788 -6.69 89.82 -14.64
C LEU A 788 -6.12 90.11 -13.25
N GLY A 789 -6.08 91.37 -12.80
CA GLY A 789 -5.38 91.76 -11.57
C GLY A 789 -5.88 91.06 -10.30
N LEU A 790 -7.20 91.00 -10.07
CA LEU A 790 -7.78 90.34 -8.89
C LEU A 790 -7.70 88.81 -8.99
N TYR A 791 -7.91 88.24 -10.18
CA TYR A 791 -7.67 86.81 -10.44
C TYR A 791 -6.24 86.42 -10.08
N MET A 792 -5.24 87.17 -10.59
CA MET A 792 -3.84 86.94 -10.27
C MET A 792 -3.54 87.13 -8.79
N SER A 793 -4.17 88.12 -8.15
CA SER A 793 -4.02 88.34 -6.71
C SER A 793 -4.48 87.13 -5.90
N LYS A 794 -5.58 86.49 -6.31
CA LYS A 794 -6.08 85.26 -5.67
C LYS A 794 -5.12 84.09 -5.90
N ILE A 795 -4.62 83.91 -7.11
CA ILE A 795 -3.63 82.87 -7.43
C ILE A 795 -2.36 83.03 -6.59
N ILE A 796 -1.83 84.24 -6.48
CA ILE A 796 -0.63 84.54 -5.68
C ILE A 796 -0.85 84.14 -4.20
N ILE A 797 -1.94 84.63 -3.59
CA ILE A 797 -2.19 84.36 -2.17
C ILE A 797 -2.46 82.87 -1.93
N GLU A 798 -3.31 82.23 -2.74
CA GLU A 798 -3.76 80.85 -2.50
C GLU A 798 -2.71 79.81 -2.92
N GLN A 799 -2.05 79.98 -4.07
CA GLN A 799 -1.09 79.00 -4.59
C GLN A 799 0.33 79.23 -4.07
N ASN A 800 0.82 80.48 -4.08
CA ASN A 800 2.24 80.75 -3.76
C ASN A 800 2.47 80.92 -2.26
N MET A 801 1.57 81.65 -1.59
CA MET A 801 1.67 81.95 -0.16
C MET A 801 0.88 80.99 0.73
N GLN A 802 0.13 80.04 0.15
CA GLN A 802 -0.72 79.08 0.87
C GLN A 802 -1.71 79.76 1.83
N GLY A 803 -2.14 80.97 1.45
CA GLY A 803 -3.09 81.79 2.19
C GLY A 803 -4.48 81.74 1.58
N GLN A 804 -5.30 82.72 1.93
CA GLN A 804 -6.63 82.90 1.36
C GLN A 804 -6.94 84.37 1.12
N LEU A 805 -7.47 84.71 -0.05
CA LEU A 805 -7.96 86.05 -0.39
C LEU A 805 -9.48 86.03 -0.53
N THR A 806 -10.15 86.88 0.24
CA THR A 806 -11.63 87.00 0.22
C THR A 806 -12.05 88.45 0.15
N VAL A 807 -13.24 88.70 -0.41
CA VAL A 807 -13.83 90.03 -0.55
C VAL A 807 -15.26 90.03 -0.02
N LYS A 808 -15.65 91.09 0.66
CA LYS A 808 -17.03 91.32 1.12
C LYS A 808 -17.35 92.80 1.05
N ASN A 809 -18.62 93.14 0.85
CA ASN A 809 -19.06 94.52 1.02
C ASN A 809 -19.20 94.86 2.51
N ASN A 810 -18.80 96.07 2.89
CA ASN A 810 -19.13 96.68 4.17
C ASN A 810 -20.23 97.75 3.95
N ASN A 811 -20.72 98.40 5.00
CA ASN A 811 -21.84 99.33 4.90
C ASN A 811 -21.58 100.57 4.00
N GLN A 812 -20.32 100.89 3.70
CA GLN A 812 -19.93 102.10 2.94
C GLN A 812 -19.01 101.82 1.74
N GLY A 813 -18.53 100.59 1.55
CA GLY A 813 -17.52 100.23 0.56
C GLY A 813 -17.20 98.74 0.55
N VAL A 814 -15.97 98.37 0.20
CA VAL A 814 -15.49 96.98 0.11
C VAL A 814 -14.46 96.69 1.19
N GLU A 815 -14.41 95.45 1.68
CA GLU A 815 -13.34 94.93 2.52
C GLU A 815 -12.72 93.69 1.89
N PHE A 816 -11.42 93.79 1.58
CA PHE A 816 -10.58 92.65 1.22
C PHE A 816 -9.88 92.10 2.47
N SER A 817 -10.02 90.79 2.68
CA SER A 817 -9.37 90.04 3.75
C SER A 817 -8.34 89.08 3.18
N ILE A 818 -7.07 89.33 3.48
CA ILE A 818 -5.93 88.48 3.13
C ILE A 818 -5.50 87.72 4.38
N TYR A 819 -5.48 86.39 4.30
CA TYR A 819 -4.98 85.50 5.35
C TYR A 819 -3.69 84.85 4.90
N ILE A 820 -2.59 85.09 5.62
CA ILE A 820 -1.29 84.48 5.33
C ILE A 820 -0.83 83.68 6.55
N PRO A 821 -0.40 82.41 6.42
CA PRO A 821 0.11 81.65 7.55
C PRO A 821 1.34 82.30 8.18
N ILE A 822 1.37 82.41 9.51
CA ILE A 822 2.55 82.78 10.32
C ILE A 822 3.16 81.46 10.77
N LYS A 823 4.37 81.16 10.29
CA LYS A 823 5.14 80.01 10.81
C LYS A 823 5.88 80.38 12.08
#